data_AF-A0A926HEB6-F1
#
_entry.id   AF-A0A926HEB6-F1
#
_cell.length_a   1.000
_cell.length_b   1.000
_cell.length_c   1.000
_cell.angle_alpha   90.00
_cell.angle_beta   90.00
_cell.angle_gamma   90.00
#
_symmetry.space_group_name_H-M   'P 1'
#
loop_
_entity.id
_entity.type
_entity.pdbx_description
1 polymer ?
#
loop_
_entity_poly.entity_id
_entity_poly.type
_entity_poly.pdbx_seq_one_letter_code
_entity_poly.pdbx_strand_id
1 'polypeptide(L)'
;MTVGRLTALLCLAAAIATCATFGTVVTLVGGAADIVFDESRSRLYLVNTNQTRIEVYSTQQRRFLSPIRTESLPLAAAISRNGRFLYVAAHEASSLNIIDLETLELTGRVSLPAKPEGVAVGGDGRVLISTIGTGTGNLSSVLLTFDPEAADTRSLTAVAITPPPPASPLLPSPLGRIFLSSRSQMQTSRDGNFIVGVNIPNANSRTVFVYEVASATVLRSRTILNASSVLSIAPDGSRFMAGLTLFDTQTLQILAQQNIANSPYPFANGTNFNLQQNQGGSAFAPDGSTLYSAFNIAPVQNPPARASVSQMMLNDPENLLIRLGLQLPENLTGKMVMTSDGSTIYALSDSGFMILPVSTISLSPIAVPESTVTLLTSDQCGVYSSNRSSAINVANAGRGRLTATAQLLQTTPTGPGGIGGIGGPGGGAPGGGVVIILPPAPGGIIVPVPPTLPGGIPTPQNPAVAANSPTVRSQNTADGSRLDLDFTTAAAARTPGTVSPTHTFLVQSNEAINIPSSVRVFQNFRDSESRGSLIPIPVGLSANEALEDLVVDQGRRRLYIANSGLNRIEVFDMRTGQLMNPIRAGQLPRSLAMTPDGATLYVANSGGENIGIVDLDRMQVTGRVKFPPLPFNSGAATITPSIIAASE
;
A
#
# COMPACT_ATOMS: atom_id res chain seq x y z
N MET A 1 -5.98 53.92 -50.19
CA MET A 1 -4.64 53.34 -49.89
C MET A 1 -4.25 53.77 -48.49
N THR A 2 -3.50 52.91 -47.78
CA THR A 2 -2.94 53.02 -46.41
C THR A 2 -3.94 52.97 -45.24
N VAL A 3 -4.15 51.80 -44.59
CA VAL A 3 -3.39 51.11 -43.52
C VAL A 3 -3.87 51.54 -42.12
N GLY A 4 -4.69 50.68 -41.50
CA GLY A 4 -5.02 50.69 -40.07
C GLY A 4 -4.58 49.37 -39.44
N ARG A 5 -3.61 49.43 -38.52
CA ARG A 5 -3.03 48.30 -37.79
C ARG A 5 -4.09 47.65 -36.89
N LEU A 6 -4.30 46.34 -37.03
CA LEU A 6 -4.84 45.50 -35.96
C LEU A 6 -3.68 44.71 -35.33
N THR A 7 -3.32 45.08 -34.11
CA THR A 7 -2.48 44.31 -33.21
C THR A 7 -3.22 43.05 -32.76
N ALA A 8 -2.73 41.88 -33.17
CA ALA A 8 -3.16 40.59 -32.65
C ALA A 8 -2.58 40.42 -31.23
N LEU A 9 -3.46 40.38 -30.23
CA LEU A 9 -3.11 40.02 -28.86
C LEU A 9 -2.86 38.50 -28.83
N LEU A 10 -1.59 38.09 -28.79
CA LEU A 10 -1.22 36.70 -28.52
C LEU A 10 -1.45 36.44 -27.03
N CYS A 11 -2.58 35.83 -26.67
CA CYS A 11 -2.78 35.29 -25.33
C CYS A 11 -1.80 34.14 -25.11
N LEU A 12 -0.66 34.44 -24.49
CA LEU A 12 0.24 33.46 -23.92
C LEU A 12 -0.52 32.80 -22.75
N ALA A 13 -1.19 31.69 -23.02
CA ALA A 13 -1.66 30.81 -21.97
C ALA A 13 -0.42 30.33 -21.21
N ALA A 14 -0.26 30.78 -19.96
CA ALA A 14 0.75 30.23 -19.07
C ALA A 14 0.51 28.73 -18.97
N ALA A 15 1.43 27.93 -19.52
CA ALA A 15 1.44 26.50 -19.34
C ALA A 15 1.61 26.25 -17.84
N ILE A 16 0.50 25.94 -17.17
CA ILE A 16 0.52 25.45 -15.80
C ILE A 16 1.35 24.16 -15.89
N ALA A 17 2.50 24.13 -15.21
CA ALA A 17 3.38 22.97 -15.17
C ALA A 17 2.57 21.77 -14.67
N THR A 18 2.21 20.87 -15.57
CA THR A 18 1.49 19.64 -15.23
C THR A 18 2.54 18.59 -14.93
N CYS A 19 2.56 18.09 -13.68
CA CYS A 19 3.32 16.87 -13.38
C CYS A 19 2.83 15.74 -14.30
N ALA A 20 3.76 14.95 -14.82
CA ALA A 20 3.45 13.82 -15.67
C ALA A 20 2.56 12.81 -14.93
N THR A 21 1.41 12.46 -15.52
CA THR A 21 0.49 11.44 -14.97
C THR A 21 0.58 10.15 -15.77
N PHE A 22 0.37 9.01 -15.12
CA PHE A 22 0.43 7.69 -15.73
C PHE A 22 -0.98 7.13 -16.01
N GLY A 23 -1.25 6.82 -17.28
CA GLY A 23 -2.52 6.22 -17.70
C GLY A 23 -3.34 7.11 -18.63
N THR A 24 -4.36 6.52 -19.24
CA THR A 24 -5.30 7.22 -20.13
C THR A 24 -6.72 7.02 -19.63
N VAL A 25 -7.46 8.11 -19.45
CA VAL A 25 -8.87 8.09 -19.06
C VAL A 25 -9.75 7.89 -20.30
N VAL A 26 -10.65 6.92 -20.24
CA VAL A 26 -11.72 6.71 -21.21
C VAL A 26 -13.04 7.08 -20.55
N THR A 27 -13.70 8.10 -21.09
CA THR A 27 -14.92 8.63 -20.51
C THR A 27 -16.10 7.69 -20.71
N LEU A 28 -16.91 7.54 -19.66
CA LEU A 28 -18.15 6.78 -19.70
C LEU A 28 -19.26 7.55 -18.99
N VAL A 29 -20.35 7.82 -19.70
CA VAL A 29 -21.50 8.55 -19.16
C VAL A 29 -22.17 7.73 -18.06
N GLY A 30 -22.21 8.28 -16.85
CA GLY A 30 -22.81 7.62 -15.68
C GLY A 30 -21.86 6.72 -14.89
N GLY A 31 -20.62 6.51 -15.35
CA GLY A 31 -19.65 5.61 -14.73
C GLY A 31 -20.05 4.12 -14.81
N ALA A 32 -19.27 3.26 -14.19
CA ALA A 32 -19.55 1.82 -14.10
C ALA A 32 -19.38 1.31 -12.67
N ALA A 33 -20.21 0.34 -12.28
CA ALA A 33 -20.18 -0.30 -10.96
C ALA A 33 -19.22 -1.48 -10.90
N ASP A 34 -19.01 -2.17 -12.02
CA ASP A 34 -18.11 -3.31 -12.15
C ASP A 34 -17.51 -3.34 -13.56
N ILE A 35 -16.35 -3.99 -13.67
CA ILE A 35 -15.60 -4.20 -14.91
C ILE A 35 -15.24 -5.68 -15.03
N VAL A 36 -15.55 -6.27 -16.18
CA VAL A 36 -15.21 -7.65 -16.50
C VAL A 36 -14.43 -7.68 -17.81
N PHE A 37 -13.26 -8.32 -17.79
CA PHE A 37 -12.39 -8.43 -18.95
C PHE A 37 -12.53 -9.79 -19.61
N ASP A 38 -12.91 -9.79 -20.89
CA ASP A 38 -12.86 -10.95 -21.77
C ASP A 38 -11.66 -10.80 -22.71
N GLU A 39 -10.56 -11.42 -22.31
CA GLU A 39 -9.31 -11.37 -23.06
C GLU A 39 -9.43 -12.08 -24.41
N SER A 40 -10.17 -13.20 -24.47
CA SER A 40 -10.36 -14.00 -25.69
C SER A 40 -11.02 -13.21 -26.82
N ARG A 41 -11.96 -12.31 -26.46
CA ARG A 41 -12.64 -11.43 -27.41
C ARG A 41 -12.06 -10.02 -27.47
N SER A 42 -11.05 -9.72 -26.65
CA SER A 42 -10.47 -8.38 -26.50
C SER A 42 -11.55 -7.33 -26.19
N ARG A 43 -12.40 -7.63 -25.19
CA ARG A 43 -13.55 -6.82 -24.78
C ARG A 43 -13.57 -6.58 -23.28
N LEU A 44 -13.97 -5.38 -22.90
CA LEU A 44 -14.35 -5.04 -21.53
C LEU A 44 -15.87 -4.88 -21.48
N TYR A 45 -16.47 -5.50 -20.47
CA TYR A 45 -17.88 -5.34 -20.14
C TYR A 45 -17.97 -4.47 -18.88
N LEU A 46 -18.52 -3.27 -19.04
CA LEU A 46 -18.64 -2.27 -17.99
C LEU A 46 -20.10 -2.20 -17.55
N VAL A 47 -20.36 -2.45 -16.27
CA VAL A 47 -21.72 -2.49 -15.72
C VAL A 47 -22.19 -1.06 -15.45
N ASN A 48 -23.00 -0.48 -16.34
CA ASN A 48 -23.50 0.89 -16.19
C ASN A 48 -24.85 0.89 -15.47
N THR A 49 -24.79 1.11 -14.15
CA THR A 49 -25.96 1.13 -13.27
C THR A 49 -26.93 2.27 -13.61
N ASN A 50 -26.42 3.45 -13.96
CA ASN A 50 -27.25 4.64 -14.18
C ASN A 50 -28.05 4.56 -15.48
N GLN A 51 -27.58 3.80 -16.46
CA GLN A 51 -28.24 3.62 -17.76
C GLN A 51 -28.87 2.24 -17.94
N THR A 52 -28.83 1.38 -16.91
CA THR A 52 -29.42 0.03 -16.92
C THR A 52 -28.96 -0.79 -18.14
N ARG A 53 -27.64 -0.85 -18.35
CA ARG A 53 -27.04 -1.57 -19.48
C ARG A 53 -25.59 -1.97 -19.21
N ILE A 54 -25.09 -2.92 -19.99
CA ILE A 54 -23.67 -3.25 -20.07
C ILE A 54 -23.06 -2.51 -21.26
N GLU A 55 -22.04 -1.71 -21.00
CA GLU A 55 -21.26 -1.06 -22.04
C GLU A 55 -20.14 -1.99 -22.49
N VAL A 56 -20.03 -2.20 -23.79
CA VAL A 56 -19.02 -3.10 -24.37
C VAL A 56 -17.93 -2.25 -25.00
N TYR A 57 -16.70 -2.35 -24.49
CA TYR A 57 -15.55 -1.63 -25.04
C TYR A 57 -14.57 -2.60 -25.68
N SER A 58 -14.20 -2.37 -26.94
CA SER A 58 -13.17 -3.16 -27.62
C SER A 58 -11.79 -2.61 -27.26
N THR A 59 -10.94 -3.43 -26.64
CA THR A 59 -9.56 -3.04 -26.31
C THR A 59 -8.67 -2.99 -27.55
N GLN A 60 -8.98 -3.81 -28.57
CA GLN A 60 -8.31 -3.80 -29.86
C GLN A 60 -8.65 -2.55 -30.69
N GLN A 61 -9.94 -2.23 -30.83
CA GLN A 61 -10.41 -1.09 -31.64
C GLN A 61 -10.42 0.24 -30.87
N ARG A 62 -10.20 0.20 -29.55
CA ARG A 62 -10.23 1.34 -28.63
C ARG A 62 -11.49 2.19 -28.71
N ARG A 63 -12.65 1.54 -28.88
CA ARG A 63 -13.95 2.19 -28.96
C ARG A 63 -15.06 1.37 -28.31
N PHE A 64 -16.13 2.05 -27.93
CA PHE A 64 -17.36 1.39 -27.51
C PHE A 64 -18.06 0.73 -28.71
N LEU A 65 -18.58 -0.47 -28.48
CA LEU A 65 -19.45 -1.22 -29.37
C LEU A 65 -20.91 -1.03 -28.94
N SER A 66 -21.83 -1.77 -29.56
CA SER A 66 -23.24 -1.76 -29.16
C SER A 66 -23.40 -2.20 -27.70
N PRO A 67 -24.10 -1.42 -26.86
CA PRO A 67 -24.36 -1.80 -25.47
C PRO A 67 -25.45 -2.87 -25.38
N ILE A 68 -25.41 -3.66 -24.30
CA ILE A 68 -26.37 -4.73 -24.03
C ILE A 68 -27.35 -4.26 -22.95
N ARG A 69 -28.66 -4.34 -23.22
CA ARG A 69 -29.68 -3.96 -22.22
C ARG A 69 -29.79 -5.03 -21.13
N THR A 70 -29.95 -4.59 -19.89
CA THR A 70 -30.21 -5.46 -18.74
C THR A 70 -31.56 -5.13 -18.11
N GLU A 71 -32.00 -5.94 -17.16
CA GLU A 71 -33.04 -5.55 -16.21
C GLU A 71 -32.51 -4.49 -15.21
N SER A 72 -33.40 -3.95 -14.38
CA SER A 72 -33.18 -2.72 -13.60
C SER A 72 -32.00 -2.81 -12.62
N LEU A 73 -31.15 -1.76 -12.63
CA LEU A 73 -30.04 -1.51 -11.71
C LEU A 73 -29.02 -2.68 -11.67
N PRO A 74 -28.24 -2.89 -12.74
CA PRO A 74 -27.18 -3.90 -12.73
C PRO A 74 -26.01 -3.45 -11.83
N LEU A 75 -25.45 -4.37 -11.04
CA LEU A 75 -24.39 -4.07 -10.06
C LEU A 75 -23.06 -4.81 -10.27
N ALA A 76 -23.12 -6.10 -10.57
CA ALA A 76 -21.94 -6.97 -10.71
C ALA A 76 -22.15 -7.94 -11.87
N ALA A 77 -21.05 -8.37 -12.48
CA ALA A 77 -21.11 -9.34 -13.57
C ALA A 77 -19.94 -10.34 -13.53
N ALA A 78 -20.18 -11.55 -14.03
CA ALA A 78 -19.16 -12.58 -14.16
C ALA A 78 -19.36 -13.41 -15.44
N ILE A 79 -18.26 -13.75 -16.10
CA ILE A 79 -18.26 -14.56 -17.32
C ILE A 79 -18.24 -16.05 -16.94
N SER A 80 -19.09 -16.83 -17.60
CA SER A 80 -19.10 -18.30 -17.55
C SER A 80 -17.74 -18.90 -17.91
N ARG A 81 -17.41 -20.08 -17.38
CA ARG A 81 -16.09 -20.68 -17.61
C ARG A 81 -15.79 -21.02 -19.07
N ASN A 82 -16.82 -21.33 -19.87
CA ASN A 82 -16.71 -21.55 -21.30
C ASN A 82 -16.65 -20.24 -22.12
N GLY A 83 -16.78 -19.08 -21.47
CA GLY A 83 -16.77 -17.77 -22.12
C GLY A 83 -18.01 -17.48 -22.96
N ARG A 84 -19.10 -18.25 -22.84
CA ARG A 84 -20.31 -18.06 -23.67
C ARG A 84 -21.31 -17.09 -23.06
N PHE A 85 -21.54 -17.19 -21.76
CA PHE A 85 -22.52 -16.38 -21.04
C PHE A 85 -21.86 -15.37 -20.11
N LEU A 86 -22.50 -14.21 -19.98
CA LEU A 86 -22.25 -13.19 -18.96
C LEU A 86 -23.45 -13.18 -17.99
N TYR A 87 -23.18 -13.49 -16.73
CA TYR A 87 -24.16 -13.44 -15.66
C TYR A 87 -24.11 -12.07 -14.99
N VAL A 88 -25.25 -11.37 -14.94
CA VAL A 88 -25.34 -10.01 -14.38
C VAL A 88 -26.35 -9.98 -13.23
N ALA A 89 -25.94 -9.46 -12.08
CA ALA A 89 -26.84 -9.19 -10.95
C ALA A 89 -27.70 -7.96 -11.22
N ALA A 90 -28.98 -8.16 -11.51
CA ALA A 90 -29.97 -7.09 -11.66
C ALA A 90 -30.66 -6.84 -10.31
N HIS A 91 -30.17 -5.83 -9.60
CA HIS A 91 -30.49 -5.59 -8.19
C HIS A 91 -31.96 -5.28 -7.94
N GLU A 92 -32.53 -4.32 -8.69
CA GLU A 92 -33.92 -3.90 -8.48
C GLU A 92 -34.93 -4.90 -9.07
N ALA A 93 -34.49 -5.70 -10.05
CA ALA A 93 -35.31 -6.77 -10.61
C ALA A 93 -35.32 -8.05 -9.75
N SER A 94 -34.47 -8.15 -8.73
CA SER A 94 -34.28 -9.37 -7.93
C SER A 94 -34.02 -10.60 -8.80
N SER A 95 -33.16 -10.46 -9.80
CA SER A 95 -32.90 -11.50 -10.80
C SER A 95 -31.43 -11.58 -11.21
N LEU A 96 -31.02 -12.77 -11.66
CA LEU A 96 -29.77 -12.97 -12.40
C LEU A 96 -30.09 -12.94 -13.89
N ASN A 97 -29.50 -12.00 -14.63
CA ASN A 97 -29.62 -11.89 -16.08
C ASN A 97 -28.55 -12.78 -16.75
N ILE A 98 -28.95 -13.55 -17.76
CA ILE A 98 -28.07 -14.42 -18.54
C ILE A 98 -27.97 -13.82 -19.95
N ILE A 99 -26.79 -13.32 -20.29
CA ILE A 99 -26.51 -12.67 -21.58
C ILE A 99 -25.60 -13.60 -22.39
N ASP A 100 -25.95 -13.88 -23.64
CA ASP A 100 -25.07 -14.61 -24.56
C ASP A 100 -24.06 -13.63 -25.19
N LEU A 101 -22.77 -13.94 -25.08
CA LEU A 101 -21.67 -13.09 -25.52
C LEU A 101 -21.36 -13.20 -27.02
N GLU A 102 -21.92 -14.20 -27.71
CA GLU A 102 -21.85 -14.33 -29.17
C GLU A 102 -22.90 -13.44 -29.83
N THR A 103 -24.15 -13.50 -29.35
CA THR A 103 -25.25 -12.68 -29.90
C THR A 103 -25.32 -11.28 -29.28
N LEU A 104 -24.74 -11.08 -28.10
CA LEU A 104 -24.84 -9.86 -27.28
C LEU A 104 -26.28 -9.53 -26.88
N GLU A 105 -27.09 -10.57 -26.63
CA GLU A 105 -28.49 -10.45 -26.24
C GLU A 105 -28.78 -11.13 -24.90
N LEU A 106 -29.81 -10.62 -24.20
CA LEU A 106 -30.34 -11.22 -22.98
C LEU A 106 -31.13 -12.48 -23.36
N THR A 107 -30.60 -13.67 -23.05
CA THR A 107 -31.20 -14.96 -23.42
C THR A 107 -32.03 -15.60 -22.32
N GLY A 108 -31.80 -15.23 -21.06
CA GLY A 108 -32.53 -15.81 -19.93
C GLY A 108 -32.45 -14.98 -18.65
N ARG A 109 -33.29 -15.36 -17.68
CA ARG A 109 -33.30 -14.77 -16.34
C ARG A 109 -33.66 -15.81 -15.28
N VAL A 110 -33.04 -15.67 -14.11
CA VAL A 110 -33.32 -16.48 -12.92
C VAL A 110 -33.87 -15.57 -11.84
N SER A 111 -35.07 -15.82 -11.34
CA SER A 111 -35.66 -15.06 -10.23
C SER A 111 -34.99 -15.44 -8.92
N LEU A 112 -34.59 -14.44 -8.13
CA LEU A 112 -33.91 -14.62 -6.85
C LEU A 112 -34.84 -14.24 -5.68
N PRO A 113 -34.71 -14.89 -4.52
CA PRO A 113 -35.54 -14.59 -3.34
C PRO A 113 -35.20 -13.24 -2.68
N ALA A 114 -34.06 -12.64 -3.04
CA ALA A 114 -33.60 -11.35 -2.53
C ALA A 114 -32.79 -10.61 -3.60
N LYS A 115 -32.60 -9.30 -3.42
CA LYS A 115 -31.88 -8.43 -4.37
C LYS A 115 -30.40 -8.83 -4.45
N PRO A 116 -29.85 -9.16 -5.64
CA PRO A 116 -28.44 -9.54 -5.78
C PRO A 116 -27.50 -8.33 -5.73
N GLU A 117 -26.28 -8.54 -5.25
CA GLU A 117 -25.22 -7.53 -5.11
C GLU A 117 -23.91 -7.95 -5.80
N GLY A 118 -23.55 -9.24 -5.73
CA GLY A 118 -22.30 -9.78 -6.24
C GLY A 118 -22.52 -11.11 -6.95
N VAL A 119 -21.68 -11.39 -7.95
CA VAL A 119 -21.75 -12.62 -8.77
C VAL A 119 -20.33 -13.11 -9.04
N ALA A 120 -20.10 -14.41 -8.91
CA ALA A 120 -18.85 -15.07 -9.28
C ALA A 120 -19.14 -16.45 -9.87
N VAL A 121 -18.33 -16.91 -10.83
CA VAL A 121 -18.48 -18.23 -11.46
C VAL A 121 -17.37 -19.15 -10.97
N GLY A 122 -17.74 -20.32 -10.44
CA GLY A 122 -16.82 -21.35 -9.99
C GLY A 122 -16.19 -22.12 -11.15
N GLY A 123 -15.13 -22.86 -10.83
CA GLY A 123 -14.44 -23.72 -11.78
C GLY A 123 -15.30 -24.84 -12.37
N ASP A 124 -16.34 -25.24 -11.65
CA ASP A 124 -17.34 -26.22 -12.08
C ASP A 124 -18.44 -25.62 -12.97
N GLY A 125 -18.40 -24.32 -13.26
CA GLY A 125 -19.42 -23.63 -14.06
C GLY A 125 -20.63 -23.15 -13.25
N ARG A 126 -20.75 -23.50 -11.96
CA ARG A 126 -21.82 -23.00 -11.09
C ARG A 126 -21.59 -21.52 -10.76
N VAL A 127 -22.68 -20.80 -10.56
CA VAL A 127 -22.67 -19.36 -10.28
C VAL A 127 -23.00 -19.11 -8.82
N LEU A 128 -22.06 -18.51 -8.08
CA LEU A 128 -22.30 -18.03 -6.72
C LEU A 128 -22.81 -16.60 -6.77
N ILE A 129 -23.90 -16.34 -6.06
CA ILE A 129 -24.63 -15.07 -6.04
C ILE A 129 -24.75 -14.62 -4.60
N SER A 130 -24.34 -13.38 -4.31
CA SER A 130 -24.56 -12.76 -3.02
C SER A 130 -25.74 -11.79 -3.10
N THR A 131 -26.64 -11.84 -2.13
CA THR A 131 -27.86 -11.04 -2.06
C THR A 131 -27.91 -10.18 -0.80
N ILE A 132 -28.75 -9.13 -0.80
CA ILE A 132 -29.02 -8.36 0.42
C ILE A 132 -29.56 -9.29 1.50
N GLY A 133 -28.92 -9.29 2.66
CA GLY A 133 -29.37 -10.02 3.84
C GLY A 133 -28.31 -10.02 4.92
N THR A 134 -28.73 -10.03 6.18
CA THR A 134 -27.83 -9.97 7.35
C THR A 134 -27.46 -11.35 7.89
N GLY A 135 -28.03 -12.44 7.36
CA GLY A 135 -27.88 -13.79 7.90
C GLY A 135 -28.54 -14.01 9.28
N THR A 136 -29.06 -12.97 9.94
CA THR A 136 -29.78 -13.06 11.22
C THR A 136 -31.26 -13.37 10.97
N GLY A 137 -31.70 -14.58 11.36
CA GLY A 137 -33.10 -15.04 11.22
C GLY A 137 -33.46 -15.66 9.87
N ASN A 138 -32.60 -15.54 8.85
CA ASN A 138 -32.71 -16.27 7.58
C ASN A 138 -31.32 -16.41 6.93
N LEU A 139 -30.60 -17.49 7.24
CA LEU A 139 -29.28 -17.81 6.68
C LEU A 139 -29.33 -18.24 5.21
N SER A 140 -30.53 -18.60 4.72
CA SER A 140 -30.77 -19.19 3.40
C SER A 140 -30.79 -18.20 2.23
N SER A 141 -30.69 -16.89 2.50
CA SER A 141 -30.91 -15.84 1.49
C SER A 141 -29.76 -14.85 1.38
N VAL A 142 -28.53 -15.23 1.75
CA VAL A 142 -27.34 -14.36 1.64
C VAL A 142 -26.41 -14.81 0.52
N LEU A 143 -26.16 -16.11 0.43
CA LEU A 143 -25.41 -16.72 -0.67
C LEU A 143 -26.27 -17.81 -1.32
N LEU A 144 -26.37 -17.74 -2.64
CA LEU A 144 -27.12 -18.68 -3.47
C LEU A 144 -26.19 -19.24 -4.53
N THR A 145 -26.28 -20.54 -4.80
CA THR A 145 -25.61 -21.18 -5.94
C THR A 145 -26.66 -21.48 -7.00
N PHE A 146 -26.39 -21.06 -8.24
CA PHE A 146 -27.16 -21.40 -9.42
C PHE A 146 -26.35 -22.35 -10.30
N ASP A 147 -26.95 -23.48 -10.66
CA ASP A 147 -26.36 -24.45 -11.60
C ASP A 147 -27.00 -24.30 -12.98
N PRO A 148 -26.25 -23.83 -14.00
CA PRO A 148 -26.78 -23.65 -15.35
C PRO A 148 -27.00 -24.96 -16.12
N GLU A 149 -26.40 -26.08 -15.69
CA GLU A 149 -26.53 -27.40 -16.34
C GLU A 149 -27.58 -28.29 -15.68
N ALA A 150 -28.12 -27.88 -14.53
CA ALA A 150 -29.17 -28.63 -13.85
C ALA A 150 -30.44 -28.75 -14.71
N ALA A 151 -31.05 -29.93 -14.69
CA ALA A 151 -32.26 -30.24 -15.45
C ALA A 151 -33.46 -29.34 -15.08
N ASP A 152 -33.45 -28.75 -13.88
CA ASP A 152 -34.36 -27.69 -13.48
C ASP A 152 -33.59 -26.35 -13.44
N THR A 153 -33.87 -25.49 -14.42
CA THR A 153 -33.27 -24.14 -14.58
C THR A 153 -33.61 -23.18 -13.43
N ARG A 154 -34.32 -23.66 -12.40
CA ARG A 154 -34.67 -22.94 -11.15
C ARG A 154 -33.95 -23.46 -9.91
N SER A 155 -32.98 -24.38 -10.03
CA SER A 155 -32.27 -24.97 -8.89
C SER A 155 -31.30 -23.99 -8.20
N LEU A 156 -31.87 -23.08 -7.41
CA LEU A 156 -31.12 -22.23 -6.48
C LEU A 156 -30.87 -23.00 -5.18
N THR A 157 -29.60 -23.17 -4.83
CA THR A 157 -29.20 -23.80 -3.57
C THR A 157 -28.65 -22.75 -2.61
N ALA A 158 -29.23 -22.64 -1.42
CA ALA A 158 -28.74 -21.74 -0.39
C ALA A 158 -27.42 -22.23 0.23
N VAL A 159 -26.46 -21.34 0.43
CA VAL A 159 -25.18 -21.62 1.08
C VAL A 159 -25.16 -20.95 2.45
N ALA A 160 -24.99 -21.74 3.50
CA ALA A 160 -24.94 -21.23 4.87
C ALA A 160 -23.60 -20.53 5.16
N ILE A 161 -23.65 -19.33 5.77
CA ILE A 161 -22.48 -18.64 6.32
C ILE A 161 -22.53 -18.76 7.85
N THR A 162 -21.50 -19.33 8.46
CA THR A 162 -21.35 -19.43 9.92
C THR A 162 -20.11 -18.62 10.36
N PRO A 163 -20.20 -17.65 11.30
CA PRO A 163 -21.35 -17.21 12.11
C PRO A 163 -22.20 -16.06 11.50
N PRO A 164 -23.45 -15.83 11.96
CA PRO A 164 -24.37 -14.84 11.41
C PRO A 164 -23.99 -13.39 11.80
N PRO A 165 -23.99 -12.43 10.86
CA PRO A 165 -23.71 -11.02 11.14
C PRO A 165 -24.82 -10.23 11.90
N PRO A 166 -24.46 -9.19 12.68
CA PRO A 166 -25.41 -8.29 13.36
C PRO A 166 -25.94 -7.14 12.47
N ALA A 167 -27.15 -6.64 12.76
CA ALA A 167 -27.92 -5.72 11.89
C ALA A 167 -27.91 -4.20 12.27
N SER A 168 -27.95 -3.36 11.21
CA SER A 168 -28.43 -1.96 11.01
C SER A 168 -27.74 -0.78 11.75
N PRO A 169 -27.38 0.35 11.08
CA PRO A 169 -28.30 1.29 10.38
C PRO A 169 -27.89 1.72 8.95
N LEU A 170 -28.80 2.42 8.25
CA LEU A 170 -28.65 2.99 6.90
C LEU A 170 -27.82 4.30 6.91
N LEU A 171 -26.93 4.45 5.92
CA LEU A 171 -26.19 5.69 5.65
C LEU A 171 -26.49 6.24 4.25
N PRO A 172 -26.40 7.56 4.06
CA PRO A 172 -26.40 8.17 2.73
C PRO A 172 -25.09 7.88 1.97
N SER A 173 -25.22 7.70 0.66
CA SER A 173 -24.12 7.42 -0.27
C SER A 173 -23.08 8.55 -0.30
N PRO A 174 -21.76 8.24 -0.22
CA PRO A 174 -20.73 9.17 -0.65
C PRO A 174 -20.86 9.40 -2.16
N LEU A 175 -20.93 10.67 -2.57
CA LEU A 175 -20.91 11.11 -3.97
C LEU A 175 -22.13 10.69 -4.84
N GLY A 176 -23.23 10.23 -4.23
CA GLY A 176 -24.45 9.87 -4.95
C GLY A 176 -24.32 8.64 -5.86
N ARG A 177 -23.30 7.81 -5.66
CA ARG A 177 -23.09 6.53 -6.36
C ARG A 177 -23.35 5.37 -5.39
N ILE A 178 -24.44 4.65 -5.60
CA ILE A 178 -25.00 3.70 -4.61
C ILE A 178 -24.13 2.44 -4.44
N PHE A 179 -23.33 2.05 -5.43
CA PHE A 179 -22.48 0.85 -5.36
C PHE A 179 -21.17 1.04 -4.57
N LEU A 180 -20.68 2.28 -4.51
CA LEU A 180 -19.46 2.66 -3.78
C LEU A 180 -19.63 2.52 -2.26
N SER A 181 -20.86 2.61 -1.75
CA SER A 181 -21.17 2.37 -0.35
C SER A 181 -22.03 1.13 -0.24
N SER A 182 -21.55 0.09 0.46
CA SER A 182 -22.40 -0.93 1.08
C SER A 182 -22.94 -2.09 0.21
N ARG A 183 -22.22 -2.56 -0.82
CA ARG A 183 -22.59 -3.77 -1.58
C ARG A 183 -21.53 -4.87 -1.51
N SER A 184 -21.99 -6.12 -1.47
CA SER A 184 -21.16 -7.32 -1.47
C SER A 184 -20.45 -7.50 -2.82
N GLN A 185 -19.26 -8.08 -2.77
CA GLN A 185 -18.43 -8.36 -3.95
C GLN A 185 -17.79 -9.73 -3.81
N MET A 186 -17.56 -10.39 -4.94
CA MET A 186 -16.94 -11.71 -4.99
C MET A 186 -16.01 -11.81 -6.18
N GLN A 187 -14.97 -12.64 -6.05
CA GLN A 187 -14.06 -12.92 -7.13
C GLN A 187 -13.62 -14.38 -7.06
N THR A 188 -13.54 -15.02 -8.23
CA THR A 188 -13.03 -16.38 -8.37
C THR A 188 -11.52 -16.37 -8.54
N SER A 189 -10.86 -17.31 -7.87
CA SER A 189 -9.45 -17.67 -8.11
C SER A 189 -9.22 -18.12 -9.55
N ARG A 190 -7.98 -17.99 -10.04
CA ARG A 190 -7.63 -18.29 -11.44
C ARG A 190 -7.84 -19.76 -11.81
N ASP A 191 -7.57 -20.67 -10.88
CA ASP A 191 -7.79 -22.11 -11.04
C ASP A 191 -9.29 -22.49 -10.98
N GLY A 192 -10.13 -21.59 -10.46
CA GLY A 192 -11.56 -21.79 -10.27
C GLY A 192 -11.92 -22.59 -9.03
N ASN A 193 -10.97 -22.90 -8.15
CA ASN A 193 -11.20 -23.79 -7.00
C ASN A 193 -11.81 -23.06 -5.80
N PHE A 194 -11.49 -21.78 -5.66
CA PHE A 194 -11.98 -20.93 -4.58
C PHE A 194 -12.66 -19.67 -5.09
N ILE A 195 -13.68 -19.21 -4.35
CA ILE A 195 -14.26 -17.87 -4.50
C ILE A 195 -14.03 -17.13 -3.19
N VAL A 196 -13.42 -15.94 -3.26
CA VAL A 196 -13.32 -15.05 -2.09
C VAL A 196 -14.42 -14.01 -2.19
N GLY A 197 -15.00 -13.65 -1.06
CA GLY A 197 -16.08 -12.68 -1.03
C GLY A 197 -16.01 -11.78 0.19
N VAL A 198 -16.55 -10.57 0.01
CA VAL A 198 -16.80 -9.62 1.09
C VAL A 198 -18.30 -9.36 1.13
N ASN A 199 -18.91 -9.74 2.25
CA ASN A 199 -20.27 -9.36 2.57
C ASN A 199 -20.25 -8.13 3.50
N ILE A 200 -21.23 -7.25 3.34
CA ILE A 200 -21.35 -6.02 4.13
C ILE A 200 -22.55 -6.11 5.06
N PRO A 201 -22.37 -6.68 6.27
CA PRO A 201 -23.48 -6.80 7.20
C PRO A 201 -23.93 -5.46 7.80
N ASN A 202 -23.03 -4.48 7.92
CA ASN A 202 -23.35 -3.11 8.38
C ASN A 202 -22.29 -2.10 7.91
N ALA A 203 -22.43 -0.82 8.27
CA ALA A 203 -21.56 0.27 7.81
C ALA A 203 -20.09 0.14 8.24
N ASN A 204 -19.81 -0.48 9.39
CA ASN A 204 -18.47 -0.45 10.00
C ASN A 204 -17.76 -1.82 9.99
N SER A 205 -18.49 -2.90 9.71
CA SER A 205 -17.92 -4.24 9.65
C SER A 205 -18.19 -4.93 8.32
N ARG A 206 -17.24 -5.77 7.91
CA ARG A 206 -17.26 -6.55 6.68
C ARG A 206 -16.96 -7.99 7.03
N THR A 207 -17.72 -8.92 6.47
CA THR A 207 -17.46 -10.34 6.61
C THR A 207 -16.73 -10.80 5.36
N VAL A 208 -15.46 -11.14 5.52
CA VAL A 208 -14.64 -11.76 4.47
C VAL A 208 -14.80 -13.27 4.59
N PHE A 209 -14.98 -13.96 3.47
CA PHE A 209 -15.12 -15.42 3.44
C PHE A 209 -14.39 -16.05 2.26
N VAL A 210 -14.04 -17.33 2.42
CA VAL A 210 -13.50 -18.17 1.34
C VAL A 210 -14.45 -19.34 1.14
N TYR A 211 -14.98 -19.45 -0.07
CA TYR A 211 -15.85 -20.51 -0.54
C TYR A 211 -15.04 -21.49 -1.38
N GLU A 212 -15.17 -22.78 -1.13
CA GLU A 212 -14.58 -23.84 -1.93
C GLU A 212 -15.62 -24.39 -2.91
N VAL A 213 -15.26 -24.33 -4.19
CA VAL A 213 -16.14 -24.70 -5.29
C VAL A 213 -16.45 -26.19 -5.27
N ALA A 214 -15.46 -27.05 -5.03
CA ALA A 214 -15.63 -28.51 -5.04
C ALA A 214 -16.64 -29.00 -3.98
N SER A 215 -16.53 -28.51 -2.74
CA SER A 215 -17.45 -28.89 -1.65
C SER A 215 -18.75 -28.08 -1.62
N ALA A 216 -18.81 -26.98 -2.38
CA ALA A 216 -19.88 -26.00 -2.35
C ALA A 216 -20.14 -25.39 -0.95
N THR A 217 -19.09 -25.20 -0.16
CA THR A 217 -19.18 -24.68 1.21
C THR A 217 -18.26 -23.50 1.47
N VAL A 218 -18.65 -22.64 2.42
CA VAL A 218 -17.76 -21.62 2.97
C VAL A 218 -16.81 -22.30 3.95
N LEU A 219 -15.53 -22.40 3.57
CA LEU A 219 -14.51 -23.03 4.41
C LEU A 219 -14.20 -22.21 5.67
N ARG A 220 -14.32 -20.89 5.56
CA ARG A 220 -13.89 -19.94 6.59
C ARG A 220 -14.49 -18.57 6.35
N SER A 221 -14.78 -17.87 7.44
CA SER A 221 -15.22 -16.49 7.43
C SER A 221 -14.63 -15.72 8.61
N ARG A 222 -14.46 -14.41 8.44
CA ARG A 222 -13.96 -13.50 9.46
C ARG A 222 -14.58 -12.11 9.30
N THR A 223 -14.91 -11.48 10.42
CA THR A 223 -15.35 -10.08 10.44
C THR A 223 -14.16 -9.15 10.64
N ILE A 224 -14.07 -8.11 9.82
CA ILE A 224 -13.09 -7.03 9.92
C ILE A 224 -13.78 -5.68 9.95
N LEU A 225 -13.11 -4.66 10.48
CA LEU A 225 -13.63 -3.29 10.54
C LEU A 225 -13.16 -2.47 9.34
N ASN A 226 -14.03 -1.59 8.84
CA ASN A 226 -13.70 -0.52 7.88
C ASN A 226 -13.00 -0.95 6.57
N ALA A 227 -13.32 -2.13 6.03
CA ALA A 227 -12.78 -2.57 4.74
C ALA A 227 -13.64 -2.13 3.54
N SER A 228 -12.95 -1.78 2.44
CA SER A 228 -13.56 -1.63 1.11
C SER A 228 -14.00 -3.00 0.56
N SER A 229 -15.00 -3.01 -0.32
CA SER A 229 -15.52 -4.22 -0.97
C SER A 229 -14.67 -4.67 -2.17
N VAL A 230 -13.67 -3.89 -2.59
CA VAL A 230 -12.86 -4.26 -3.75
C VAL A 230 -11.96 -5.46 -3.42
N LEU A 231 -11.94 -6.44 -4.32
CA LEU A 231 -11.22 -7.69 -4.17
C LEU A 231 -10.14 -7.82 -5.26
N SER A 232 -9.05 -8.50 -4.91
CA SER A 232 -8.12 -9.10 -5.87
C SER A 232 -7.50 -10.36 -5.29
N ILE A 233 -7.23 -11.36 -6.12
CA ILE A 233 -6.66 -12.64 -5.70
C ILE A 233 -5.31 -12.83 -6.38
N ALA A 234 -4.33 -13.35 -5.66
CA ALA A 234 -3.04 -13.69 -6.26
C ALA A 234 -3.18 -14.81 -7.31
N PRO A 235 -2.31 -14.86 -8.33
CA PRO A 235 -2.42 -15.84 -9.41
C PRO A 235 -2.37 -17.31 -8.95
N ASP A 236 -1.67 -17.57 -7.84
CA ASP A 236 -1.53 -18.86 -7.18
C ASP A 236 -2.68 -19.20 -6.21
N GLY A 237 -3.60 -18.25 -5.98
CA GLY A 237 -4.71 -18.39 -5.03
C GLY A 237 -4.30 -18.39 -3.55
N SER A 238 -3.01 -18.26 -3.21
CA SER A 238 -2.51 -18.40 -1.83
C SER A 238 -2.91 -17.25 -0.92
N ARG A 239 -3.17 -16.08 -1.50
CA ARG A 239 -3.51 -14.84 -0.82
C ARG A 239 -4.48 -14.01 -1.64
N PHE A 240 -5.18 -13.10 -0.97
CA PHE A 240 -6.06 -12.14 -1.63
C PHE A 240 -6.09 -10.83 -0.85
N MET A 241 -6.36 -9.75 -1.56
CA MET A 241 -6.56 -8.43 -0.98
C MET A 241 -8.05 -8.13 -0.91
N ALA A 242 -8.54 -7.73 0.26
CA ALA A 242 -9.89 -7.22 0.45
C ALA A 242 -9.81 -5.77 0.97
N GLY A 243 -10.22 -4.85 0.09
CA GLY A 243 -9.95 -3.43 0.25
C GLY A 243 -8.46 -3.18 0.40
N LEU A 244 -8.08 -2.69 1.57
CA LEU A 244 -6.72 -2.31 1.93
C LEU A 244 -5.95 -3.40 2.70
N THR A 245 -6.60 -4.53 3.01
CA THR A 245 -6.03 -5.59 3.87
C THR A 245 -5.70 -6.83 3.05
N LEU A 246 -4.51 -7.39 3.26
CA LEU A 246 -4.02 -8.61 2.62
C LEU A 246 -4.24 -9.80 3.55
N PHE A 247 -4.84 -10.86 3.01
CA PHE A 247 -5.19 -12.08 3.73
C PHE A 247 -4.48 -13.29 3.13
N ASP A 248 -4.17 -14.24 4.02
CA ASP A 248 -3.88 -15.62 3.63
C ASP A 248 -5.19 -16.33 3.28
N THR A 249 -5.25 -16.95 2.09
CA THR A 249 -6.47 -17.63 1.62
C THR A 249 -6.77 -18.89 2.42
N GLN A 250 -5.77 -19.57 3.00
CA GLN A 250 -5.93 -20.82 3.74
C GLN A 250 -6.44 -20.57 5.17
N THR A 251 -5.97 -19.52 5.83
CA THR A 251 -6.21 -19.27 7.27
C THR A 251 -7.09 -18.06 7.57
N LEU A 252 -7.32 -17.15 6.60
CA LEU A 252 -7.90 -15.81 6.83
C LEU A 252 -7.11 -14.95 7.85
N GLN A 253 -5.84 -15.29 8.05
CA GLN A 253 -4.90 -14.48 8.81
C GLN A 253 -4.59 -13.19 8.04
N ILE A 254 -4.54 -12.06 8.75
CA ILE A 254 -4.08 -10.80 8.16
C ILE A 254 -2.57 -10.87 8.00
N LEU A 255 -2.11 -10.79 6.75
CA LEU A 255 -0.68 -10.79 6.42
C LEU A 255 -0.09 -9.39 6.52
N ALA A 256 -0.85 -8.39 6.08
CA ALA A 256 -0.47 -6.99 6.08
C ALA A 256 -1.69 -6.09 5.83
N GLN A 257 -1.58 -4.82 6.20
CA GLN A 257 -2.59 -3.80 5.95
C GLN A 257 -1.97 -2.54 5.35
N GLN A 258 -2.53 -2.00 4.26
CA GLN A 258 -2.00 -0.79 3.62
C GLN A 258 -1.99 0.36 4.64
N ASN A 259 -0.84 1.02 4.79
CA ASN A 259 -0.64 2.07 5.77
C ASN A 259 0.36 3.12 5.25
N ILE A 260 0.42 4.25 5.94
CA ILE A 260 1.37 5.33 5.64
C ILE A 260 2.78 5.05 6.18
N ALA A 261 2.89 4.10 7.11
CA ALA A 261 4.11 3.73 7.81
C ALA A 261 5.21 3.23 6.86
N ASN A 262 4.80 2.48 5.83
CA ASN A 262 5.68 1.85 4.86
C ASN A 262 5.80 2.65 3.55
N SER A 263 5.46 3.93 3.60
CA SER A 263 5.50 4.80 2.43
C SER A 263 6.88 5.45 2.24
N PRO A 264 7.43 5.45 1.01
CA PRO A 264 8.68 6.13 0.70
C PRO A 264 8.52 7.65 0.56
N TYR A 265 7.29 8.17 0.61
CA TYR A 265 6.94 9.59 0.53
C TYR A 265 5.83 9.95 1.55
N PRO A 266 5.77 11.21 2.00
CA PRO A 266 4.88 11.61 3.09
C PRO A 266 3.44 11.85 2.64
N PHE A 267 2.50 11.70 3.58
CA PHE A 267 1.08 12.03 3.44
C PHE A 267 0.68 13.17 4.37
N ALA A 268 -0.38 13.89 4.02
CA ALA A 268 -0.89 14.97 4.86
C ALA A 268 -1.36 14.43 6.23
N ASN A 269 -1.23 15.23 7.28
CA ASN A 269 -1.65 14.82 8.62
C ASN A 269 -3.15 14.48 8.66
N GLY A 270 -3.52 13.41 9.35
CA GLY A 270 -4.91 12.89 9.38
C GLY A 270 -5.31 12.03 8.17
N THR A 271 -4.44 11.88 7.16
CA THR A 271 -4.67 10.95 6.05
C THR A 271 -4.58 9.51 6.56
N ASN A 272 -5.56 8.68 6.22
CA ASN A 272 -5.53 7.26 6.53
C ASN A 272 -6.14 6.45 5.37
N PHE A 273 -5.80 5.17 5.24
CA PHE A 273 -6.40 4.30 4.23
C PHE A 273 -7.78 3.76 4.66
N ASN A 274 -8.09 3.82 5.96
CA ASN A 274 -9.24 3.16 6.59
C ASN A 274 -10.57 3.93 6.45
N LEU A 275 -10.56 5.12 5.85
CA LEU A 275 -11.77 5.88 5.58
C LEU A 275 -12.46 5.35 4.32
N GLN A 276 -13.77 5.11 4.42
CA GLN A 276 -14.61 4.62 3.32
C GLN A 276 -14.59 5.53 2.08
N GLN A 277 -14.20 6.80 2.22
CA GLN A 277 -14.05 7.73 1.10
C GLN A 277 -12.82 7.43 0.23
N ASN A 278 -11.84 6.69 0.75
CA ASN A 278 -10.59 6.36 0.08
C ASN A 278 -10.72 5.08 -0.74
N GLN A 279 -11.77 5.05 -1.57
CA GLN A 279 -12.09 3.93 -2.44
C GLN A 279 -11.06 3.81 -3.55
N GLY A 280 -10.88 2.59 -4.01
CA GLY A 280 -9.70 2.21 -4.76
C GLY A 280 -9.68 0.72 -4.98
N GLY A 281 -8.79 0.25 -5.84
CA GLY A 281 -8.70 -1.15 -6.20
C GLY A 281 -7.29 -1.69 -6.14
N SER A 282 -7.21 -3.02 -6.25
CA SER A 282 -5.95 -3.73 -6.34
C SER A 282 -5.97 -4.77 -7.45
N ALA A 283 -4.79 -5.12 -7.95
CA ALA A 283 -4.58 -6.20 -8.92
C ALA A 283 -3.18 -6.79 -8.71
N PHE A 284 -3.09 -8.12 -8.65
CA PHE A 284 -1.81 -8.82 -8.63
C PHE A 284 -1.26 -8.94 -10.05
N ALA A 285 0.05 -8.76 -10.20
CA ALA A 285 0.76 -9.13 -11.42
C ALA A 285 0.59 -10.65 -11.67
N PRO A 286 0.52 -11.11 -12.94
CA PRO A 286 0.34 -12.52 -13.25
C PRO A 286 1.46 -13.45 -12.77
N ASP A 287 2.66 -12.91 -12.55
CA ASP A 287 3.82 -13.59 -11.98
C ASP A 287 3.82 -13.60 -10.44
N GLY A 288 2.87 -12.90 -9.81
CA GLY A 288 2.77 -12.74 -8.37
C GLY A 288 3.87 -11.89 -7.73
N SER A 289 4.68 -11.17 -8.52
CA SER A 289 5.85 -10.43 -8.01
C SER A 289 5.52 -9.05 -7.45
N THR A 290 4.42 -8.46 -7.91
CA THR A 290 3.99 -7.10 -7.58
C THR A 290 2.48 -7.06 -7.35
N LEU A 291 2.07 -6.31 -6.33
CA LEU A 291 0.67 -5.99 -6.08
C LEU A 291 0.44 -4.51 -6.37
N TYR A 292 -0.32 -4.23 -7.43
CA TYR A 292 -0.73 -2.89 -7.76
C TYR A 292 -1.93 -2.53 -6.90
N SER A 293 -1.86 -1.44 -6.15
CA SER A 293 -3.01 -0.90 -5.41
C SER A 293 -3.12 0.59 -5.65
N ALA A 294 -4.32 1.12 -5.62
CA ALA A 294 -4.54 2.55 -5.77
C ALA A 294 -5.72 2.93 -4.89
N PHE A 295 -5.45 3.78 -3.90
CA PHE A 295 -6.45 4.31 -2.97
C PHE A 295 -6.39 5.82 -3.07
N ASN A 296 -7.55 6.48 -3.03
CA ASN A 296 -7.69 7.94 -3.24
C ASN A 296 -7.16 8.76 -2.05
N ILE A 297 -5.87 8.62 -1.77
CA ILE A 297 -5.12 9.42 -0.81
C ILE A 297 -4.01 10.17 -1.53
N ALA A 298 -3.89 11.47 -1.23
CA ALA A 298 -2.92 12.33 -1.89
C ALA A 298 -1.63 12.43 -1.06
N PRO A 299 -0.44 12.23 -1.66
CA PRO A 299 0.83 12.53 -1.01
C PRO A 299 1.03 14.04 -0.81
N VAL A 300 1.94 14.42 0.09
CA VAL A 300 2.38 15.81 0.20
C VAL A 300 3.32 16.13 -0.97
N GLN A 301 2.99 17.17 -1.72
CA GLN A 301 3.75 17.66 -2.87
C GLN A 301 3.77 19.20 -2.88
N ASN A 302 4.75 19.79 -3.57
CA ASN A 302 4.81 21.22 -3.86
C ASN A 302 5.07 21.51 -5.37
N PRO A 303 4.12 22.08 -6.14
CA PRO A 303 2.81 22.52 -5.71
C PRO A 303 1.96 21.35 -5.18
N PRO A 304 0.98 21.62 -4.30
CA PRO A 304 0.08 20.58 -3.81
C PRO A 304 -0.51 19.78 -4.96
N ALA A 305 -0.65 18.47 -4.74
CA ALA A 305 -1.36 17.60 -5.67
C ALA A 305 -2.74 18.20 -5.98
N ARG A 306 -3.19 18.05 -7.23
CA ARG A 306 -4.53 18.50 -7.64
C ARG A 306 -5.60 17.84 -6.74
N ALA A 307 -6.73 18.51 -6.56
CA ALA A 307 -7.89 17.81 -6.02
C ALA A 307 -8.27 16.64 -6.95
N SER A 308 -8.64 15.51 -6.38
CA SER A 308 -9.09 14.32 -7.12
C SER A 308 -8.06 13.62 -8.01
N VAL A 309 -6.76 13.72 -7.70
CA VAL A 309 -5.76 12.79 -8.27
C VAL A 309 -5.40 11.71 -7.25
N SER A 310 -5.53 10.46 -7.69
CA SER A 310 -5.11 9.30 -6.91
C SER A 310 -3.70 8.88 -7.33
N GLN A 311 -3.17 7.89 -6.64
CA GLN A 311 -1.88 7.31 -6.95
C GLN A 311 -2.00 5.80 -7.03
N MET A 312 -1.18 5.23 -7.90
CA MET A 312 -1.01 3.79 -8.00
C MET A 312 0.29 3.39 -7.33
N MET A 313 0.17 2.62 -6.27
CA MET A 313 1.26 2.06 -5.50
C MET A 313 1.61 0.67 -6.04
N LEU A 314 2.89 0.45 -6.27
CA LEU A 314 3.46 -0.87 -6.54
C LEU A 314 3.97 -1.41 -5.21
N ASN A 315 3.27 -2.41 -4.69
CA ASN A 315 3.52 -2.96 -3.37
C ASN A 315 4.20 -4.32 -3.47
N ASP A 316 4.99 -4.64 -2.45
CA ASP A 316 5.39 -6.00 -2.17
C ASP A 316 4.13 -6.85 -1.86
N PRO A 317 3.91 -7.97 -2.56
CA PRO A 317 2.70 -8.77 -2.43
C PRO A 317 2.64 -9.59 -1.12
N GLU A 318 3.70 -9.62 -0.30
CA GLU A 318 3.72 -10.33 0.98
C GLU A 318 3.48 -9.44 2.19
N ASN A 319 4.04 -8.22 2.17
CA ASN A 319 4.06 -7.34 3.34
C ASN A 319 3.54 -5.91 3.07
N LEU A 320 3.07 -5.64 1.86
CA LEU A 320 2.54 -4.33 1.42
C LEU A 320 3.53 -3.16 1.58
N LEU A 321 4.84 -3.42 1.51
CA LEU A 321 5.83 -2.35 1.39
C LEU A 321 5.62 -1.62 0.06
N ILE A 322 5.40 -0.30 0.11
CA ILE A 322 5.25 0.52 -1.10
C ILE A 322 6.65 0.74 -1.70
N ARG A 323 6.91 0.20 -2.89
CA ARG A 323 8.19 0.35 -3.59
C ARG A 323 8.22 1.55 -4.52
N LEU A 324 7.08 1.85 -5.15
CA LEU A 324 6.93 2.96 -6.10
C LEU A 324 5.50 3.48 -6.05
N GLY A 325 5.34 4.80 -6.07
CA GLY A 325 4.06 5.46 -6.28
C GLY A 325 4.03 6.15 -7.64
N LEU A 326 2.98 5.95 -8.42
CA LEU A 326 2.74 6.60 -9.71
C LEU A 326 1.57 7.57 -9.58
N GLN A 327 1.71 8.77 -10.16
CA GLN A 327 0.64 9.76 -10.14
C GLN A 327 -0.41 9.43 -11.21
N LEU A 328 -1.68 9.30 -10.82
CA LEU A 328 -2.76 9.03 -11.76
C LEU A 328 -3.42 10.33 -12.26
N PRO A 329 -4.04 10.32 -13.46
CA PRO A 329 -4.79 11.45 -13.99
C PRO A 329 -6.01 11.86 -13.15
N GLU A 330 -6.65 10.91 -12.48
CA GLU A 330 -7.85 11.11 -11.65
C GLU A 330 -7.96 10.01 -10.58
N ASN A 331 -9.00 10.09 -9.75
CA ASN A 331 -9.33 9.10 -8.74
C ASN A 331 -9.84 7.78 -9.34
N LEU A 332 -9.57 6.69 -8.62
CA LEU A 332 -10.18 5.39 -8.90
C LEU A 332 -11.44 5.20 -8.08
N THR A 333 -12.42 4.52 -8.67
CA THR A 333 -13.72 4.27 -8.03
C THR A 333 -13.92 2.82 -7.64
N GLY A 334 -13.10 1.89 -8.13
CA GLY A 334 -13.32 0.49 -7.78
C GLY A 334 -12.32 -0.49 -8.36
N LYS A 335 -12.88 -1.59 -8.88
CA LYS A 335 -12.15 -2.77 -9.32
C LYS A 335 -11.11 -2.46 -10.41
N MET A 336 -9.99 -3.18 -10.34
CA MET A 336 -8.98 -3.22 -11.37
C MET A 336 -8.88 -4.64 -11.94
N VAL A 337 -8.69 -4.75 -13.24
CA VAL A 337 -8.48 -6.03 -13.94
C VAL A 337 -7.23 -5.92 -14.80
N MET A 338 -6.44 -6.98 -14.86
CA MET A 338 -5.15 -7.02 -15.55
C MET A 338 -5.18 -8.04 -16.68
N THR A 339 -4.47 -7.75 -17.76
CA THR A 339 -4.24 -8.71 -18.85
C THR A 339 -3.38 -9.89 -18.38
N SER A 340 -3.56 -11.07 -18.97
CA SER A 340 -2.84 -12.28 -18.54
C SER A 340 -1.33 -12.21 -18.77
N ASP A 341 -0.90 -11.41 -19.75
CA ASP A 341 0.51 -11.10 -20.04
C ASP A 341 1.11 -10.06 -19.07
N GLY A 342 0.29 -9.47 -18.20
CA GLY A 342 0.69 -8.45 -17.24
C GLY A 342 1.05 -7.11 -17.87
N SER A 343 0.67 -6.85 -19.11
CA SER A 343 1.07 -5.65 -19.83
C SER A 343 0.24 -4.41 -19.47
N THR A 344 -1.06 -4.59 -19.19
CA THR A 344 -2.03 -3.51 -19.04
C THR A 344 -3.03 -3.80 -17.91
N ILE A 345 -3.34 -2.77 -17.12
CA ILE A 345 -4.42 -2.77 -16.14
C ILE A 345 -5.56 -1.86 -16.64
N TYR A 346 -6.79 -2.31 -16.46
CA TYR A 346 -8.00 -1.52 -16.63
C TYR A 346 -8.65 -1.29 -15.28
N ALA A 347 -8.90 -0.05 -14.92
CA ALA A 347 -9.39 0.33 -13.60
C ALA A 347 -10.62 1.24 -13.69
N LEU A 348 -11.62 1.05 -12.85
CA LEU A 348 -12.75 1.97 -12.76
C LEU A 348 -12.29 3.33 -12.19
N SER A 349 -12.71 4.43 -12.80
CA SER A 349 -12.35 5.80 -12.42
C SER A 349 -13.57 6.71 -12.27
N ASP A 350 -13.38 7.93 -11.75
CA ASP A 350 -14.48 8.89 -11.54
C ASP A 350 -15.22 9.22 -12.83
N SER A 351 -14.48 9.38 -13.94
CA SER A 351 -15.03 9.76 -15.25
C SER A 351 -15.39 8.58 -16.16
N GLY A 352 -15.12 7.34 -15.74
CA GLY A 352 -15.38 6.13 -16.52
C GLY A 352 -14.44 4.99 -16.14
N PHE A 353 -13.43 4.74 -16.98
CA PHE A 353 -12.36 3.81 -16.64
C PHE A 353 -11.01 4.31 -17.17
N MET A 354 -9.93 3.78 -16.60
CA MET A 354 -8.55 4.13 -16.92
C MET A 354 -7.83 2.93 -17.53
N ILE A 355 -7.01 3.19 -18.54
CA ILE A 355 -6.08 2.24 -19.15
C ILE A 355 -4.68 2.56 -18.60
N LEU A 356 -4.06 1.58 -17.95
CA LEU A 356 -2.78 1.69 -17.24
C LEU A 356 -1.77 0.72 -17.86
N PRO A 357 -0.92 1.16 -18.82
CA PRO A 357 0.00 0.29 -19.56
C PRO A 357 1.25 -0.02 -18.74
N VAL A 358 1.13 -0.83 -17.68
CA VAL A 358 2.18 -1.07 -16.68
C VAL A 358 3.49 -1.66 -17.25
N SER A 359 3.43 -2.40 -18.36
CA SER A 359 4.65 -2.86 -19.07
C SER A 359 5.53 -1.74 -19.61
N THR A 360 4.99 -0.53 -19.74
CA THR A 360 5.68 0.63 -20.33
C THR A 360 6.11 1.67 -19.29
N ILE A 361 5.98 1.38 -17.99
CA ILE A 361 6.38 2.29 -16.91
C ILE A 361 7.83 2.78 -17.10
N SER A 362 8.75 1.88 -17.45
CA SER A 362 10.17 2.20 -17.67
C SER A 362 10.47 3.03 -18.93
N LEU A 363 9.48 3.25 -19.80
CA LEU A 363 9.63 4.12 -20.96
C LEU A 363 9.39 5.60 -20.63
N SER A 364 8.83 5.90 -19.45
CA SER A 364 8.65 7.25 -18.93
C SER A 364 9.77 7.65 -17.97
N PRO A 365 10.00 8.94 -17.69
CA PRO A 365 10.96 9.35 -16.68
C PRO A 365 10.54 8.89 -15.28
N ILE A 366 11.48 8.34 -14.51
CA ILE A 366 11.28 7.88 -13.14
C ILE A 366 12.41 8.43 -12.28
N ALA A 367 12.10 9.38 -11.38
CA ALA A 367 13.07 9.96 -10.47
C ALA A 367 13.29 9.05 -9.25
N VAL A 368 14.53 8.57 -9.09
CA VAL A 368 14.93 7.74 -7.95
C VAL A 368 16.19 8.33 -7.31
N PRO A 369 16.10 8.84 -6.07
CA PRO A 369 17.29 9.22 -5.30
C PRO A 369 18.16 7.97 -5.04
N GLU A 370 19.48 8.09 -5.21
CA GLU A 370 20.43 7.01 -4.94
C GLU A 370 20.46 6.60 -3.46
N SER A 371 20.11 7.54 -2.58
CA SER A 371 19.92 7.32 -1.14
C SER A 371 18.74 8.13 -0.63
N THR A 372 17.96 7.52 0.27
CA THR A 372 16.85 8.17 0.99
C THR A 372 17.29 8.70 2.36
N VAL A 373 18.55 8.50 2.74
CA VAL A 373 19.13 8.99 3.99
C VAL A 373 20.53 9.55 3.79
N THR A 374 20.88 10.62 4.48
CA THR A 374 22.27 11.06 4.59
C THR A 374 22.56 11.69 5.95
N LEU A 375 23.83 11.71 6.32
CA LEU A 375 24.34 12.29 7.56
C LEU A 375 25.34 13.39 7.19
N LEU A 376 25.07 14.59 7.69
CA LEU A 376 25.99 15.71 7.66
C LEU A 376 26.56 15.88 9.07
N THR A 377 27.89 15.88 9.19
CA THR A 377 28.56 16.06 10.47
C THR A 377 29.46 17.28 10.46
N SER A 378 29.55 17.95 11.60
CA SER A 378 30.45 19.08 11.81
C SER A 378 30.95 19.06 13.25
N ASP A 379 32.08 19.73 13.52
CA ASP A 379 32.63 19.90 14.86
C ASP A 379 33.30 21.28 15.02
N GLN A 380 33.80 21.56 16.22
CA GLN A 380 34.45 22.82 16.60
C GLN A 380 35.89 22.98 16.07
N CYS A 381 36.56 21.88 15.76
CA CYS A 381 37.97 21.82 15.35
C CYS A 381 38.16 21.58 13.84
N GLY A 382 37.07 21.33 13.09
CA GLY A 382 37.09 21.04 11.67
C GLY A 382 37.52 19.62 11.30
N VAL A 383 37.58 18.69 12.26
CA VAL A 383 37.98 17.29 12.04
C VAL A 383 37.06 16.59 11.03
N TYR A 384 35.77 16.85 11.11
CA TYR A 384 34.71 16.31 10.25
C TYR A 384 34.32 17.27 9.12
N SER A 385 35.19 18.23 8.75
CA SER A 385 34.90 19.25 7.73
C SER A 385 34.55 18.65 6.36
N SER A 386 35.13 17.50 6.00
CA SER A 386 34.82 16.75 4.77
C SER A 386 33.39 16.20 4.73
N ASN A 387 32.75 16.02 5.88
CA ASN A 387 31.42 15.43 6.04
C ASN A 387 30.33 16.49 6.27
N ARG A 388 30.68 17.78 6.12
CA ARG A 388 29.72 18.89 6.21
C ARG A 388 28.82 18.99 4.98
N SER A 389 29.19 18.35 3.87
CA SER A 389 28.43 18.35 2.63
C SER A 389 28.22 16.91 2.16
N SER A 390 27.03 16.63 1.61
CA SER A 390 26.72 15.37 0.94
C SER A 390 26.04 15.67 -0.38
N ALA A 391 26.42 14.95 -1.42
CA ALA A 391 25.68 14.93 -2.68
C ALA A 391 24.79 13.70 -2.74
N ILE A 392 23.59 13.86 -3.30
CA ILE A 392 22.68 12.76 -3.62
C ILE A 392 22.27 12.90 -5.08
N ASN A 393 22.62 11.90 -5.88
CA ASN A 393 22.14 11.82 -7.26
C ASN A 393 20.69 11.34 -7.29
N VAL A 394 19.89 11.96 -8.15
CA VAL A 394 18.54 11.53 -8.53
C VAL A 394 18.63 11.00 -9.95
N ALA A 395 18.69 9.68 -10.06
CA ALA A 395 18.82 8.98 -11.33
C ALA A 395 17.47 8.88 -12.03
N ASN A 396 17.51 8.87 -13.37
CA ASN A 396 16.37 8.46 -14.17
C ASN A 396 16.38 6.93 -14.33
N ALA A 397 15.51 6.23 -13.61
CA ALA A 397 15.36 4.78 -13.72
C ALA A 397 14.55 4.34 -14.96
N GLY A 398 13.99 5.30 -15.71
CA GLY A 398 13.25 5.05 -16.95
C GLY A 398 13.96 5.62 -18.17
N ARG A 399 13.23 6.34 -19.01
CA ARG A 399 13.77 7.00 -20.22
C ARG A 399 13.35 8.47 -20.31
N GLY A 400 13.99 9.22 -21.19
CA GLY A 400 13.70 10.64 -21.40
C GLY A 400 14.50 11.56 -20.49
N ARG A 401 14.24 12.86 -20.61
CA ARG A 401 14.88 13.89 -19.80
C ARG A 401 14.30 13.89 -18.38
N LEU A 402 15.16 14.03 -17.38
CA LEU A 402 14.76 14.16 -15.99
C LEU A 402 15.44 15.37 -15.36
N THR A 403 14.63 16.26 -14.77
CA THR A 403 15.12 17.27 -13.84
C THR A 403 14.46 17.08 -12.48
N ALA A 404 15.21 17.26 -11.41
CA ALA A 404 14.71 17.10 -10.05
C ALA A 404 15.18 18.22 -9.13
N THR A 405 14.26 18.69 -8.30
CA THR A 405 14.52 19.64 -7.24
C THR A 405 14.20 19.00 -5.90
N ALA A 406 14.71 19.60 -4.82
CA ALA A 406 14.40 19.17 -3.47
C ALA A 406 14.01 20.37 -2.62
N GLN A 407 12.99 20.17 -1.79
CA GLN A 407 12.48 21.21 -0.90
C GLN A 407 12.22 20.64 0.49
N LEU A 408 12.50 21.45 1.51
CA LEU A 408 12.27 21.05 2.89
C LEU A 408 10.76 20.87 3.15
N LEU A 409 10.39 19.71 3.67
CA LEU A 409 9.07 19.49 4.24
C LEU A 409 8.99 20.21 5.59
N GLN A 410 8.22 21.28 5.69
CA GLN A 410 7.97 21.96 6.96
C GLN A 410 7.12 21.07 7.86
N THR A 411 7.71 20.54 8.92
CA THR A 411 6.99 19.81 9.97
C THR A 411 6.89 20.69 11.21
N THR A 412 5.69 20.99 11.67
CA THR A 412 5.50 21.61 12.99
C THR A 412 5.97 20.62 14.07
N PRO A 413 6.92 20.97 14.95
CA PRO A 413 7.39 20.06 15.98
C PRO A 413 6.24 19.70 16.93
N THR A 414 5.84 18.43 16.95
CA THR A 414 4.92 17.92 17.98
C THR A 414 5.75 17.24 19.06
N GLY A 415 6.07 17.96 20.13
CA GLY A 415 6.56 17.39 21.40
C GLY A 415 8.08 17.20 21.57
N PRO A 416 8.57 16.98 22.81
CA PRO A 416 9.99 16.84 23.11
C PRO A 416 10.50 15.49 22.56
N GLY A 417 11.42 15.56 21.61
CA GLY A 417 12.00 14.39 20.95
C GLY A 417 12.87 13.56 21.89
N GLY A 418 12.40 12.35 22.18
CA GLY A 418 13.20 11.27 22.75
C GLY A 418 13.74 10.35 21.66
N ILE A 419 14.90 9.75 21.93
CA ILE A 419 15.50 8.69 21.11
C ILE A 419 15.06 7.36 21.75
N GLY A 420 14.13 6.64 21.10
CA GLY A 420 13.80 5.25 21.41
C GLY A 420 12.87 4.99 22.61
N GLY A 421 11.92 4.07 22.41
CA GLY A 421 11.23 3.33 23.47
C GLY A 421 9.73 3.59 23.61
N ILE A 422 8.92 2.56 23.34
CA ILE A 422 7.52 2.46 23.75
C ILE A 422 7.46 2.21 25.26
N GLY A 423 6.97 3.20 26.03
CA GLY A 423 6.70 3.04 27.47
C GLY A 423 6.80 4.31 28.30
N GLY A 424 6.04 5.36 27.97
CA GLY A 424 5.95 6.56 28.82
C GLY A 424 5.24 7.72 28.10
N PRO A 425 4.62 8.67 28.83
CA PRO A 425 3.89 9.79 28.24
C PRO A 425 4.86 10.74 27.55
N GLY A 426 5.01 10.59 26.23
CA GLY A 426 5.97 11.33 25.42
C GLY A 426 5.98 10.88 23.97
N GLY A 427 4.81 10.89 23.31
CA GLY A 427 4.72 10.69 21.87
C GLY A 427 5.12 11.97 21.14
N GLY A 428 6.12 11.91 20.26
CA GLY A 428 6.43 13.02 19.35
C GLY A 428 7.90 13.25 19.01
N ALA A 429 8.50 12.37 18.20
CA ALA A 429 9.49 12.70 17.15
C ALA A 429 9.91 11.42 16.41
N PRO A 430 10.15 11.46 15.09
CA PRO A 430 10.70 10.32 14.33
C PRO A 430 12.17 10.10 14.71
N GLY A 431 12.39 9.37 15.80
CA GLY A 431 13.70 9.25 16.46
C GLY A 431 14.23 7.83 16.47
N GLY A 432 14.82 7.38 15.36
CA GLY A 432 15.62 6.16 15.34
C GLY A 432 16.01 5.74 13.94
N GLY A 433 17.15 6.23 13.44
CA GLY A 433 17.75 5.85 12.16
C GLY A 433 19.29 5.93 12.18
N VAL A 434 19.89 5.94 13.37
CA VAL A 434 21.35 5.99 13.55
C VAL A 434 21.75 4.95 14.58
N VAL A 435 22.68 4.07 14.21
CA VAL A 435 23.32 3.15 15.15
C VAL A 435 24.64 3.75 15.59
N ILE A 436 24.88 3.76 16.91
CA ILE A 436 26.13 4.22 17.51
C ILE A 436 26.98 2.99 17.81
N ILE A 437 28.16 2.92 17.20
CA ILE A 437 29.12 1.84 17.48
C ILE A 437 30.26 2.43 18.28
N LEU A 438 30.41 1.99 19.52
CA LEU A 438 31.53 2.36 20.36
C LEU A 438 32.71 1.40 20.08
N PRO A 439 33.93 1.91 19.87
CA PRO A 439 35.11 1.06 19.81
C PRO A 439 35.31 0.34 21.15
N PRO A 440 35.81 -0.91 21.16
CA PRO A 440 36.15 -1.60 22.40
C PRO A 440 37.15 -0.75 23.20
N ALA A 441 36.88 -0.56 24.50
CA ALA A 441 37.80 0.14 25.38
C ALA A 441 39.07 -0.70 25.54
N PRO A 442 40.28 -0.13 25.33
CA PRO A 442 41.50 -0.81 25.74
C PRO A 442 41.44 -1.02 27.26
N GLY A 443 41.39 -2.27 27.72
CA GLY A 443 41.60 -2.61 29.14
C GLY A 443 40.38 -2.70 30.07
N GLY A 444 39.18 -2.99 29.59
CA GLY A 444 38.08 -3.43 30.48
C GLY A 444 37.65 -2.40 31.54
N ILE A 445 37.77 -1.11 31.25
CA ILE A 445 37.34 -0.06 32.18
C ILE A 445 35.81 0.05 32.15
N ILE A 446 35.22 0.02 33.34
CA ILE A 446 33.80 0.29 33.62
C ILE A 446 33.39 1.60 32.92
N VAL A 447 32.32 1.55 32.11
CA VAL A 447 31.66 2.75 31.57
C VAL A 447 31.42 3.69 32.76
N PRO A 448 32.02 4.89 32.80
CA PRO A 448 31.85 5.75 33.95
C PRO A 448 30.37 5.99 34.16
N VAL A 449 29.87 5.64 35.35
CA VAL A 449 28.60 6.20 35.81
C VAL A 449 28.74 7.71 35.63
N PRO A 450 27.79 8.40 34.97
CA PRO A 450 27.87 9.84 34.78
C PRO A 450 28.18 10.46 36.14
N PRO A 451 29.15 11.39 36.26
CA PRO A 451 29.44 12.00 37.55
C PRO A 451 28.13 12.55 38.10
N THR A 452 27.72 12.08 39.28
CA THR A 452 26.66 12.73 40.03
C THR A 452 27.18 14.12 40.36
N LEU A 453 26.79 15.11 39.56
CA LEU A 453 27.11 16.51 39.80
C LEU A 453 26.61 16.86 41.21
N PRO A 454 27.47 17.38 42.11
CA PRO A 454 27.02 17.83 43.41
C PRO A 454 25.94 18.91 43.23
N GLY A 455 24.75 18.69 43.80
CA GLY A 455 23.69 19.71 43.83
C GLY A 455 22.40 19.39 43.06
N GLY A 456 22.15 18.15 42.63
CA GLY A 456 20.82 17.79 42.07
C GLY A 456 20.48 18.54 40.78
N ILE A 457 21.49 18.89 39.98
CA ILE A 457 21.28 19.45 38.64
C ILE A 457 20.65 18.34 37.79
N PRO A 458 19.45 18.54 37.21
CA PRO A 458 18.83 17.56 36.32
C PRO A 458 19.82 17.17 35.22
N THR A 459 19.82 15.91 34.79
CA THR A 459 20.41 15.53 33.49
C THR A 459 19.96 16.57 32.47
N PRO A 460 20.88 17.24 31.74
CA PRO A 460 20.50 18.23 30.76
C PRO A 460 19.49 17.57 29.82
N GLN A 461 18.22 18.01 29.88
CA GLN A 461 17.33 17.80 28.76
C GLN A 461 17.99 18.55 27.63
N ASN A 462 18.65 17.82 26.72
CA ASN A 462 19.22 18.42 25.53
C ASN A 462 18.02 18.98 24.77
N PRO A 463 17.77 20.30 24.78
CA PRO A 463 16.56 20.83 24.18
C PRO A 463 16.67 20.47 22.71
N ALA A 464 15.65 19.79 22.15
CA ALA A 464 15.59 19.52 20.73
C ALA A 464 15.76 20.85 20.01
N VAL A 465 16.97 21.07 19.47
CA VAL A 465 17.28 22.37 18.91
C VAL A 465 16.54 22.43 17.59
N ALA A 466 15.51 23.27 17.52
CA ALA A 466 14.90 23.67 16.26
C ALA A 466 15.95 24.43 15.45
N ALA A 467 16.83 23.69 14.78
CA ALA A 467 17.88 24.27 13.97
C ALA A 467 17.33 24.64 12.61
N ASN A 468 17.92 25.67 12.00
CA ASN A 468 17.71 25.97 10.60
C ASN A 468 18.06 24.72 9.77
N SER A 469 17.31 24.46 8.71
CA SER A 469 17.55 23.29 7.86
C SER A 469 18.91 23.35 7.15
N PRO A 470 19.46 22.20 6.73
CA PRO A 470 20.52 22.16 5.72
C PRO A 470 20.11 22.98 4.50
N THR A 471 21.07 23.60 3.83
CA THR A 471 20.82 24.20 2.51
C THR A 471 20.88 23.13 1.44
N VAL A 472 19.99 23.18 0.47
CA VAL A 472 19.97 22.27 -0.68
C VAL A 472 20.16 23.06 -1.98
N ARG A 473 21.05 22.58 -2.85
CA ARG A 473 21.25 23.11 -4.20
C ARG A 473 21.06 21.98 -5.21
N SER A 474 20.19 22.18 -6.17
CA SER A 474 19.95 21.22 -7.24
C SER A 474 20.75 21.58 -8.48
N GLN A 475 21.54 20.65 -8.99
CA GLN A 475 22.28 20.77 -10.25
C GLN A 475 21.71 19.77 -11.25
N ASN A 476 21.10 20.26 -12.32
CA ASN A 476 20.51 19.42 -13.35
C ASN A 476 21.54 19.07 -14.43
N THR A 477 21.58 17.80 -14.84
CA THR A 477 22.43 17.28 -15.92
C THR A 477 21.55 16.64 -17.00
N ALA A 478 22.15 16.10 -18.07
CA ALA A 478 21.39 15.44 -19.13
C ALA A 478 20.74 14.12 -18.66
N ASP A 479 21.38 13.39 -17.75
CA ASP A 479 20.99 12.03 -17.34
C ASP A 479 20.26 11.98 -15.98
N GLY A 480 20.06 13.12 -15.34
CA GLY A 480 19.45 13.22 -14.02
C GLY A 480 19.80 14.50 -13.30
N SER A 481 19.71 14.51 -11.97
CA SER A 481 19.99 15.70 -11.15
C SER A 481 20.82 15.33 -9.93
N ARG A 482 21.62 16.27 -9.46
CA ARG A 482 22.43 16.13 -8.24
C ARG A 482 21.92 17.11 -7.20
N LEU A 483 21.66 16.63 -5.99
CA LEU A 483 21.24 17.42 -4.83
C LEU A 483 22.44 17.58 -3.91
N ASP A 484 23.01 18.77 -3.84
CA ASP A 484 24.07 19.10 -2.88
C ASP A 484 23.45 19.64 -1.59
N LEU A 485 23.66 18.92 -0.51
CA LEU A 485 23.17 19.22 0.83
C LEU A 485 24.34 19.67 1.70
N ASP A 486 24.24 20.88 2.25
CA ASP A 486 25.29 21.48 3.07
C ASP A 486 24.80 21.72 4.51
N PHE A 487 25.66 21.40 5.49
CA PHE A 487 25.42 21.57 6.91
C PHE A 487 25.21 23.04 7.24
N THR A 488 24.15 23.35 7.99
CA THR A 488 23.81 24.72 8.35
C THR A 488 24.80 25.32 9.35
N THR A 489 25.25 26.54 9.13
CA THR A 489 26.18 27.22 10.05
C THR A 489 25.49 27.91 11.22
N ALA A 490 24.16 27.82 11.32
CA ALA A 490 23.35 28.45 12.36
C ALA A 490 23.79 28.01 13.77
N ALA A 491 23.75 28.94 14.74
CA ALA A 491 24.18 28.68 16.12
C ALA A 491 23.46 27.47 16.75
N ALA A 492 22.17 27.33 16.44
CA ALA A 492 21.31 26.22 16.85
C ALA A 492 21.84 24.84 16.40
N ALA A 493 22.46 24.73 15.22
CA ALA A 493 23.06 23.49 14.73
C ALA A 493 24.48 23.23 15.25
N ARG A 494 24.99 24.05 16.18
CA ARG A 494 26.30 23.89 16.83
C ARG A 494 26.20 23.42 18.28
N THR A 495 25.01 23.00 18.71
CA THR A 495 24.84 22.29 19.98
C THR A 495 25.26 20.83 19.79
N PRO A 496 26.15 20.27 20.62
CA PRO A 496 26.53 18.87 20.52
C PRO A 496 25.32 17.93 20.52
N GLY A 497 25.30 17.02 19.54
CA GLY A 497 24.22 16.05 19.33
C GLY A 497 23.63 16.09 17.92
N THR A 498 22.66 15.21 17.69
CA THR A 498 21.88 15.17 16.44
C THR A 498 20.72 16.14 16.55
N VAL A 499 20.55 16.99 15.53
CA VAL A 499 19.41 17.90 15.44
C VAL A 499 18.10 17.09 15.36
N SER A 500 17.10 17.50 16.15
CA SER A 500 15.77 16.91 16.19
C SER A 500 14.69 18.00 16.14
N PRO A 501 13.60 17.85 15.36
CA PRO A 501 13.34 16.72 14.46
C PRO A 501 14.30 16.69 13.26
N THR A 502 14.49 15.51 12.68
CA THR A 502 15.31 15.34 11.48
C THR A 502 14.69 16.05 10.28
N HIS A 503 15.51 16.56 9.36
CA HIS A 503 15.02 17.25 8.17
C HIS A 503 14.62 16.25 7.10
N THR A 504 13.43 16.42 6.53
CA THR A 504 12.97 15.61 5.39
C THR A 504 12.82 16.52 4.17
N PHE A 505 13.49 16.18 3.07
CA PHE A 505 13.39 16.89 1.81
C PHE A 505 12.50 16.10 0.85
N LEU A 506 11.46 16.76 0.31
CA LEU A 506 10.65 16.24 -0.78
C LEU A 506 11.46 16.37 -2.07
N VAL A 507 11.72 15.25 -2.72
CA VAL A 507 12.31 15.24 -4.07
C VAL A 507 11.18 15.32 -5.09
N GLN A 508 11.33 16.17 -6.10
CA GLN A 508 10.26 16.50 -7.03
C GLN A 508 10.79 16.62 -8.45
N SER A 509 9.97 16.19 -9.41
CA SER A 509 10.25 16.31 -10.84
C SER A 509 8.93 16.51 -11.57
N ASN A 510 8.89 17.43 -12.54
CA ASN A 510 7.69 17.66 -13.34
C ASN A 510 7.55 16.62 -14.45
N GLU A 511 8.67 16.07 -14.92
CA GLU A 511 8.73 15.08 -15.99
C GLU A 511 8.51 13.65 -15.50
N ALA A 512 8.83 13.38 -14.23
CA ALA A 512 8.67 12.05 -13.66
C ALA A 512 7.20 11.68 -13.45
N ILE A 513 6.82 10.47 -13.85
CA ILE A 513 5.48 9.94 -13.60
C ILE A 513 5.31 9.39 -12.17
N ASN A 514 6.43 9.17 -11.47
CA ASN A 514 6.43 8.67 -10.12
C ASN A 514 6.49 9.81 -9.09
N ILE A 515 6.05 9.49 -7.88
CA ILE A 515 6.25 10.32 -6.70
C ILE A 515 7.61 9.91 -6.14
N PRO A 516 8.65 10.76 -6.21
CA PRO A 516 9.99 10.38 -5.78
C PRO A 516 10.03 10.17 -4.26
N SER A 517 10.90 9.27 -3.81
CA SER A 517 11.13 9.08 -2.37
C SER A 517 11.70 10.33 -1.73
N SER A 518 11.28 10.63 -0.49
CA SER A 518 11.88 11.73 0.25
C SER A 518 13.27 11.36 0.77
N VAL A 519 14.10 12.37 0.96
CA VAL A 519 15.44 12.23 1.53
C VAL A 519 15.45 12.76 2.95
N ARG A 520 15.78 11.90 3.92
CA ARG A 520 15.99 12.28 5.32
C ARG A 520 17.44 12.67 5.56
N VAL A 521 17.66 13.86 6.12
CA VAL A 521 18.98 14.42 6.38
C VAL A 521 19.18 14.60 7.89
N PHE A 522 20.15 13.86 8.42
CA PHE A 522 20.63 14.01 9.78
C PHE A 522 21.72 15.07 9.83
N GLN A 523 21.60 16.05 10.73
CA GLN A 523 22.69 16.95 11.08
C GLN A 523 23.17 16.58 12.47
N ASN A 524 24.44 16.24 12.62
CA ASN A 524 25.05 15.95 13.90
C ASN A 524 26.26 16.85 14.14
N PHE A 525 26.20 17.66 15.20
CA PHE A 525 27.34 18.41 15.66
C PHE A 525 28.07 17.61 16.73
N ARG A 526 29.33 17.28 16.47
CA ARG A 526 30.14 16.44 17.34
C ARG A 526 31.05 17.28 18.21
N ASP A 527 31.25 16.82 19.43
CA ASP A 527 32.49 17.14 20.13
C ASP A 527 33.64 16.39 19.43
N SER A 528 34.77 17.05 19.24
CA SER A 528 36.00 16.47 18.70
C SER A 528 36.46 15.23 19.49
N GLU A 529 36.12 15.14 20.77
CA GLU A 529 36.47 14.01 21.66
C GLU A 529 35.43 12.87 21.65
N SER A 530 34.26 13.09 21.04
CA SER A 530 33.19 12.08 21.02
C SER A 530 33.61 10.83 20.26
N ARG A 531 33.73 9.71 20.97
CA ARG A 531 34.02 8.38 20.39
C ARG A 531 32.78 7.77 19.75
N GLY A 532 33.01 6.92 18.76
CA GLY A 532 31.99 6.11 18.09
C GLY A 532 31.63 6.57 16.69
N SER A 533 31.11 5.64 15.90
CA SER A 533 30.67 5.89 14.52
C SER A 533 29.16 6.05 14.46
N LEU A 534 28.69 6.97 13.62
CA LEU A 534 27.28 7.17 13.32
C LEU A 534 26.97 6.55 11.96
N ILE A 535 26.16 5.50 11.95
CA ILE A 535 25.75 4.83 10.72
C ILE A 535 24.31 5.24 10.41
N PRO A 536 24.06 6.08 9.38
CA PRO A 536 22.70 6.40 8.96
C PRO A 536 22.05 5.19 8.31
N ILE A 537 20.89 4.81 8.80
CA ILE A 537 20.08 3.70 8.29
C ILE A 537 18.78 4.27 7.71
N PRO A 538 18.41 3.94 6.46
CA PRO A 538 17.11 4.30 5.91
C PRO A 538 15.99 3.72 6.78
N VAL A 539 14.99 4.54 7.11
CA VAL A 539 13.79 4.10 7.85
C VAL A 539 12.55 4.69 7.19
N GLY A 540 11.37 4.19 7.58
CA GLY A 540 10.10 4.75 7.13
C GLY A 540 9.94 6.24 7.52
N LEU A 541 9.02 6.92 6.82
CA LEU A 541 8.76 8.34 7.05
C LEU A 541 7.79 8.62 8.21
N SER A 542 7.07 7.61 8.67
CA SER A 542 6.12 7.72 9.79
C SER A 542 6.83 8.07 11.09
N ALA A 543 6.16 8.86 11.93
CA ALA A 543 6.63 9.20 13.26
C ALA A 543 6.60 8.02 14.24
N ASN A 544 5.82 6.98 13.93
CA ASN A 544 5.62 5.81 14.80
C ASN A 544 6.45 4.58 14.40
N GLU A 545 7.25 4.71 13.33
CA GLU A 545 8.06 3.61 12.80
C GLU A 545 9.54 4.02 12.74
N ALA A 546 10.40 3.14 13.24
CA ALA A 546 11.83 3.39 13.37
C ALA A 546 12.61 2.07 13.37
N LEU A 547 13.85 2.12 13.85
CA LEU A 547 14.57 0.94 14.32
C LEU A 547 14.03 0.58 15.71
N GLU A 548 13.49 -0.62 15.87
CA GLU A 548 12.68 -0.99 17.05
C GLU A 548 13.41 -1.90 18.04
N ASP A 549 14.17 -2.87 17.54
CA ASP A 549 14.86 -3.88 18.34
C ASP A 549 16.19 -4.28 17.67
N LEU A 550 17.14 -4.79 18.46
CA LEU A 550 18.44 -5.23 17.97
C LEU A 550 18.92 -6.50 18.66
N VAL A 551 19.53 -7.41 17.90
CA VAL A 551 20.09 -8.66 18.39
C VAL A 551 21.52 -8.84 17.86
N VAL A 552 22.44 -9.18 18.77
CA VAL A 552 23.85 -9.41 18.44
C VAL A 552 24.12 -10.89 18.25
N ASP A 553 24.68 -11.25 17.10
CA ASP A 553 25.26 -12.56 16.80
C ASP A 553 26.79 -12.47 16.88
N GLN A 554 27.32 -12.87 18.04
CA GLN A 554 28.76 -12.86 18.30
C GLN A 554 29.52 -13.85 17.41
N GLY A 555 28.90 -14.98 17.06
CA GLY A 555 29.53 -16.03 16.26
C GLY A 555 29.80 -15.56 14.84
N ARG A 556 28.81 -14.94 14.19
CA ARG A 556 28.96 -14.38 12.84
C ARG A 556 29.47 -12.94 12.84
N ARG A 557 29.62 -12.31 14.01
CA ARG A 557 29.94 -10.88 14.19
C ARG A 557 28.97 -9.97 13.43
N ARG A 558 27.67 -10.23 13.61
CA ARG A 558 26.58 -9.50 12.97
C ARG A 558 25.66 -8.88 14.01
N LEU A 559 25.09 -7.74 13.65
CA LEU A 559 24.00 -7.11 14.38
C LEU A 559 22.75 -7.10 13.49
N TYR A 560 21.66 -7.67 13.98
CA TYR A 560 20.36 -7.68 13.32
C TYR A 560 19.48 -6.60 13.95
N ILE A 561 18.83 -5.77 13.14
CA ILE A 561 18.04 -4.64 13.63
C ILE A 561 16.68 -4.64 12.94
N ALA A 562 15.60 -4.65 13.73
CA ALA A 562 14.25 -4.58 13.19
C ALA A 562 13.96 -3.17 12.66
N ASN A 563 13.65 -3.05 11.37
CA ASN A 563 13.28 -1.80 10.71
C ASN A 563 11.81 -1.86 10.29
N SER A 564 10.94 -1.33 11.16
CA SER A 564 9.49 -1.51 10.99
C SER A 564 8.97 -0.80 9.74
N GLY A 565 9.44 0.43 9.49
CA GLY A 565 8.99 1.26 8.37
C GLY A 565 9.44 0.80 6.98
N LEU A 566 10.39 -0.14 6.88
CA LEU A 566 10.84 -0.73 5.61
C LEU A 566 10.58 -2.25 5.52
N ASN A 567 9.79 -2.82 6.44
CA ASN A 567 9.43 -4.24 6.48
C ASN A 567 10.63 -5.20 6.31
N ARG A 568 11.74 -4.91 7.01
CA ARG A 568 12.97 -5.69 6.87
C ARG A 568 13.80 -5.68 8.15
N ILE A 569 14.78 -6.57 8.19
CA ILE A 569 15.81 -6.63 9.21
C ILE A 569 17.09 -6.11 8.58
N GLU A 570 17.63 -5.04 9.13
CA GLU A 570 18.95 -4.55 8.75
C GLU A 570 20.00 -5.48 9.32
N VAL A 571 21.05 -5.72 8.53
CA VAL A 571 22.13 -6.62 8.90
C VAL A 571 23.40 -5.80 8.86
N PHE A 572 24.06 -5.67 10.00
CA PHE A 572 25.29 -4.90 10.12
C PHE A 572 26.46 -5.83 10.40
N ASP A 573 27.49 -5.79 9.55
CA ASP A 573 28.73 -6.55 9.71
C ASP A 573 29.66 -5.78 10.67
N MET A 574 29.91 -6.36 11.85
CA MET A 574 30.73 -5.74 12.90
C MET A 574 32.24 -5.84 12.62
N ARG A 575 32.66 -6.58 11.60
CA ARG A 575 34.06 -6.67 11.17
C ARG A 575 34.39 -5.58 10.15
N THR A 576 33.52 -5.36 9.16
CA THR A 576 33.72 -4.35 8.13
C THR A 576 33.19 -2.98 8.53
N GLY A 577 32.24 -2.93 9.47
CA GLY A 577 31.57 -1.69 9.87
C GLY A 577 30.53 -1.22 8.85
N GLN A 578 29.98 -2.14 8.04
CA GLN A 578 29.07 -1.82 6.93
C GLN A 578 27.76 -2.60 7.01
N LEU A 579 26.70 -2.02 6.44
CA LEU A 579 25.44 -2.73 6.23
C LEU A 579 25.59 -3.76 5.11
N MET A 580 25.04 -4.95 5.34
CA MET A 580 24.86 -6.00 4.35
C MET A 580 23.47 -5.86 3.69
N ASN A 581 23.17 -6.75 2.75
CA ASN A 581 21.81 -6.87 2.23
C ASN A 581 20.83 -7.19 3.38
N PRO A 582 19.72 -6.43 3.51
CA PRO A 582 18.75 -6.66 4.56
C PRO A 582 17.93 -7.92 4.29
N ILE A 583 17.42 -8.53 5.37
CA ILE A 583 16.51 -9.68 5.30
C ILE A 583 15.08 -9.16 5.20
N ARG A 584 14.33 -9.55 4.17
CA ARG A 584 12.91 -9.19 4.06
C ARG A 584 12.11 -9.82 5.19
N ALA A 585 11.22 -9.05 5.82
CA ALA A 585 10.38 -9.50 6.92
C ALA A 585 8.88 -9.35 6.56
N GLY A 586 8.01 -9.75 7.49
CA GLY A 586 6.60 -9.40 7.41
C GLY A 586 6.35 -7.91 7.64
N GLN A 587 5.09 -7.51 7.78
CA GLN A 587 4.76 -6.10 7.92
C GLN A 587 5.04 -5.59 9.35
N LEU A 588 5.73 -4.44 9.46
CA LEU A 588 6.13 -3.79 10.72
C LEU A 588 6.85 -4.76 11.69
N PRO A 589 8.05 -5.28 11.36
CA PRO A 589 8.83 -6.05 12.32
C PRO A 589 9.20 -5.17 13.52
N ARG A 590 8.89 -5.62 14.74
CA ARG A 590 9.10 -4.84 15.97
C ARG A 590 9.97 -5.51 17.03
N SER A 591 10.04 -6.84 17.04
CA SER A 591 10.85 -7.56 18.03
C SER A 591 11.53 -8.75 17.40
N LEU A 592 12.76 -9.01 17.86
CA LEU A 592 13.66 -10.04 17.38
C LEU A 592 14.06 -10.96 18.53
N ALA A 593 14.14 -12.27 18.28
CA ALA A 593 14.75 -13.21 19.23
C ALA A 593 15.52 -14.30 18.47
N MET A 594 16.79 -14.48 18.82
CA MET A 594 17.67 -15.47 18.20
C MET A 594 17.74 -16.71 19.08
N THR A 595 17.77 -17.90 18.47
CA THR A 595 17.95 -19.17 19.17
C THR A 595 19.36 -19.28 19.77
N PRO A 596 19.56 -20.07 20.84
CA PRO A 596 20.87 -20.23 21.49
C PRO A 596 21.97 -20.76 20.57
N ASP A 597 21.61 -21.61 19.60
CA ASP A 597 22.53 -22.12 18.57
C ASP A 597 22.91 -21.06 17.51
N GLY A 598 22.22 -19.91 17.51
CA GLY A 598 22.41 -18.83 16.56
C GLY A 598 21.98 -19.17 15.12
N ALA A 599 21.25 -20.26 14.87
CA ALA A 599 20.82 -20.63 13.52
C ALA A 599 19.56 -19.89 13.07
N THR A 600 18.64 -19.61 14.00
CA THR A 600 17.30 -19.09 13.70
C THR A 600 17.06 -17.77 14.40
N LEU A 601 16.42 -16.83 13.68
CA LEU A 601 15.94 -15.56 14.22
C LEU A 601 14.42 -15.47 14.04
N TYR A 602 13.71 -15.35 15.16
CA TYR A 602 12.27 -15.12 15.17
C TYR A 602 11.95 -13.62 15.13
N VAL A 603 10.95 -13.25 14.34
CA VAL A 603 10.59 -11.85 14.09
C VAL A 603 9.10 -11.64 14.31
N ALA A 604 8.74 -10.82 15.29
CA ALA A 604 7.34 -10.44 15.49
C ALA A 604 6.95 -9.31 14.53
N ASN A 605 6.00 -9.60 13.64
CA ASN A 605 5.51 -8.65 12.63
C ASN A 605 4.18 -8.09 13.12
N SER A 606 4.15 -6.84 13.58
CA SER A 606 2.95 -6.26 14.22
C SER A 606 1.92 -5.71 13.23
N GLY A 607 2.30 -5.50 11.96
CA GLY A 607 1.37 -5.09 10.89
C GLY A 607 0.61 -6.28 10.29
N GLY A 608 1.12 -7.49 10.53
CA GLY A 608 0.41 -8.75 10.26
C GLY A 608 0.13 -9.49 11.56
N GLU A 609 -0.47 -10.67 11.46
CA GLU A 609 -0.79 -11.50 12.63
C GLU A 609 0.20 -12.66 12.76
N ASN A 610 1.51 -12.46 12.51
CA ASN A 610 2.47 -13.57 12.39
C ASN A 610 3.83 -13.31 13.05
N ILE A 611 4.52 -14.41 13.41
CA ILE A 611 5.96 -14.43 13.69
C ILE A 611 6.65 -15.05 12.47
N GLY A 612 7.62 -14.34 11.90
CA GLY A 612 8.50 -14.89 10.87
C GLY A 612 9.62 -15.71 11.48
N ILE A 613 9.99 -16.81 10.81
CA ILE A 613 11.14 -17.67 11.14
C ILE A 613 12.21 -17.37 10.09
N VAL A 614 13.35 -16.84 10.52
CA VAL A 614 14.46 -16.47 9.64
C VAL A 614 15.61 -17.44 9.85
N ASP A 615 16.10 -18.00 8.75
CA ASP A 615 17.34 -18.77 8.71
C ASP A 615 18.51 -17.80 8.51
N LEU A 616 19.43 -17.76 9.48
CA LEU A 616 20.55 -16.81 9.50
C LEU A 616 21.73 -17.20 8.60
N ASP A 617 21.78 -18.45 8.13
CA ASP A 617 22.78 -18.88 7.15
C ASP A 617 22.30 -18.56 5.73
N ARG A 618 21.00 -18.74 5.47
CA ARG A 618 20.36 -18.40 4.19
C ARG A 618 19.97 -16.92 4.10
N MET A 619 19.96 -16.18 5.21
CA MET A 619 19.60 -14.77 5.29
C MET A 619 18.20 -14.47 4.74
N GLN A 620 17.24 -15.34 5.05
CA GLN A 620 15.87 -15.24 4.53
C GLN A 620 14.85 -15.86 5.48
N VAL A 621 13.61 -15.37 5.40
CA VAL A 621 12.46 -15.99 6.07
C VAL A 621 12.18 -17.35 5.42
N THR A 622 12.19 -18.42 6.21
CA THR A 622 11.93 -19.81 5.76
C THR A 622 10.55 -20.30 6.17
N GLY A 623 9.91 -19.64 7.14
CA GLY A 623 8.60 -20.03 7.62
C GLY A 623 7.93 -18.94 8.44
N ARG A 624 6.71 -19.24 8.88
CA ARG A 624 5.93 -18.38 9.77
C ARG A 624 5.23 -19.24 10.82
N VAL A 625 5.15 -18.73 12.04
CA VAL A 625 4.28 -19.29 13.06
C VAL A 625 2.84 -18.93 12.70
N LYS A 626 2.01 -19.94 12.51
CA LYS A 626 0.58 -19.77 12.19
C LYS A 626 -0.20 -19.63 13.49
N PHE A 627 -0.91 -18.52 13.64
CA PHE A 627 -1.86 -18.32 14.74
C PHE A 627 -3.29 -18.56 14.24
N PRO A 628 -4.23 -18.96 15.12
CA PRO A 628 -5.64 -18.72 14.86
C PRO A 628 -5.88 -17.22 14.61
N PRO A 629 -6.87 -16.81 13.81
CA PRO A 629 -7.18 -15.40 13.60
C PRO A 629 -7.38 -14.67 14.92
N LEU A 630 -6.55 -13.65 15.19
CA LEU A 630 -6.62 -12.85 16.42
C LEU A 630 -7.58 -11.66 16.24
N PRO A 631 -8.15 -11.09 17.30
CA PRO A 631 -8.86 -9.81 17.20
C PRO A 631 -7.88 -8.67 16.85
N PHE A 632 -8.01 -8.09 15.66
CA PHE A 632 -7.23 -6.93 15.23
C PHE A 632 -7.76 -5.66 15.92
N ASN A 633 -6.88 -4.78 16.42
CA ASN A 633 -7.16 -3.54 17.18
C ASN A 633 -7.63 -3.67 18.65
N SER A 634 -7.58 -4.84 19.30
CA SER A 634 -7.57 -4.84 20.77
C SER A 634 -6.18 -4.40 21.21
N GLY A 635 -6.04 -3.35 22.02
CA GLY A 635 -4.75 -2.84 22.53
C GLY A 635 -3.98 -3.80 23.45
N ALA A 636 -4.05 -5.11 23.20
CA ALA A 636 -3.40 -6.18 23.95
C ALA A 636 -2.66 -7.14 22.99
N ALA A 637 -1.43 -7.44 23.40
CA ALA A 637 -0.47 -8.44 22.90
C ALA A 637 0.50 -8.00 21.79
N THR A 638 1.57 -7.32 22.21
CA THR A 638 2.89 -7.44 21.55
C THR A 638 3.26 -8.93 21.52
N ILE A 639 3.26 -9.53 20.35
CA ILE A 639 3.80 -10.87 20.16
C ILE A 639 5.30 -10.78 20.48
N THR A 640 5.77 -11.46 21.53
CA THR A 640 7.17 -11.46 21.93
C THR A 640 7.79 -12.82 21.61
N PRO A 641 8.78 -12.89 20.69
CA PRO A 641 9.33 -14.17 20.25
C PRO A 641 10.33 -14.78 21.26
N SER A 642 10.70 -14.05 22.31
CA SER A 642 11.71 -14.47 23.28
C SER A 642 11.40 -15.79 23.99
N ILE A 643 10.12 -16.08 24.24
CA ILE A 643 9.70 -17.35 24.86
C ILE A 643 9.91 -18.53 23.90
N ILE A 644 9.66 -18.34 22.60
CA ILE A 644 9.84 -19.37 21.58
C ILE A 644 11.32 -19.65 21.39
N ALA A 645 12.12 -18.59 21.22
CA ALA A 645 13.56 -18.71 21.00
C ALA A 645 14.30 -19.38 22.16
N ALA A 646 13.82 -19.24 23.40
CA ALA A 646 14.44 -19.88 24.56
C ALA A 646 14.07 -21.37 24.75
N SER A 647 13.08 -21.88 24.00
CA SER A 647 12.56 -23.24 24.13
C SER A 647 13.14 -24.24 23.12
N GLU A 648 13.83 -23.74 22.10
CA GLU A 648 14.66 -24.52 21.17
C GLU A 648 16.13 -24.41 21.59
#